data_AF-A0A2P4SCY6-F1
#
_entry.id   AF-A0A2P4SCY6-F1
#
_cell.length_a   1.000
_cell.length_b   1.000
_cell.length_c   1.000
_cell.angle_alpha   90.00
_cell.angle_beta   90.00
_cell.angle_gamma   90.00
#
_symmetry.space_group_name_H-M   'P 1'
#
loop_
_entity.id
_entity.type
_entity.pdbx_description
1 polymer ?
#
loop_
_entity_poly.entity_id
_entity_poly.type
_entity_poly.pdbx_seq_one_letter_code
_entity_poly.pdbx_strand_id
1 'polypeptide(L)'
;AWEKLEKAEHERELALRNELIRQEKLEQLARRFDRKAAMREAWLSENQRLVAQDNFGHDLTAVEAAKKKHEAIETDTAAYKERVQAIDAVAKELEREGYHDIKRIRARKDNILQHWEHLQELLRNRRQRLEMNLTLQHLFQEMLHSINWMDEVKVQLASSKSGKHLLEVEELLETHRLLESDMALQAEKVRAISTAALRFADAEGYRPCDPRVIRDRVNHLEMCRRELQALAARRKALLEQSRAVWQCLQELDEAESWIKEQEQIYSALDYGKDLAGVLLLRRRHTALEAELEARGARLERALVMAEQLAAAGREAGRLRDRAAAVRVLWDQLQELVAFRRRGLREAEGFFQFQAEAEELAEVLTEARQRAASQELGHDEVHTQALLREHQELLEELAAAQQLLERLGHQAEGFPPELRAGPEAHNRLAALRELHHKVSTLAETRGRRLRDALNLYTVFGESEACQLWMGAKERWLEKLEVPNTLEDLDVVKHRLDGLEQEMVGVASQIDAVNRSADGLLESGHPRSPQVRQCQQQLNERWGRFRELVSQWRAAVGSALNLLSFQLECEETRAWLLSKTRVVESTKELGRDLAGVLATQRKLYGIERELAAAESRLDALRPQASLLAQERPELAEDTARRLAGAQDAMDGLQGALRDRAAALGEAGQLQSFLQDLDDFQAWLFGAQKAVASTEEVPTSVGEAEELLRKHAAALEDAEGHTAAFTALLEAGERVTSNQEDPEYEQLRERLRGVEAGWGALHKMWDARQRFLAQCLGFQEFLRDAKQAEILLANQVGEGRGDAW
;
A
#
# COMPACT_ATOMS: atom_id res chain seq x y z
N ALA A 1 134.77 94.27 -76.25
CA ALA A 1 134.77 92.83 -75.87
C ALA A 1 135.24 92.64 -74.43
N TRP A 2 136.37 93.23 -74.05
CA TRP A 2 136.96 93.15 -72.70
C TRP A 2 136.07 93.69 -71.55
N GLU A 3 135.50 94.90 -71.64
CA GLU A 3 134.64 95.44 -70.57
C GLU A 3 133.39 94.59 -70.28
N LYS A 4 132.85 93.90 -71.30
CA LYS A 4 131.72 92.97 -71.12
C LYS A 4 132.15 91.68 -70.40
N LEU A 5 133.41 91.26 -70.56
CA LEU A 5 133.98 90.12 -69.86
C LEU A 5 134.22 90.45 -68.39
N GLU A 6 134.81 91.62 -68.12
CA GLU A 6 135.13 92.10 -66.77
C GLU A 6 133.87 92.34 -65.92
N LYS A 7 132.81 92.90 -66.52
CA LYS A 7 131.50 93.01 -65.87
C LYS A 7 130.86 91.65 -65.59
N ALA A 8 130.94 90.72 -66.55
CA ALA A 8 130.45 89.35 -66.34
C ALA A 8 131.27 88.57 -65.30
N GLU A 9 132.58 88.83 -65.20
CA GLU A 9 133.46 88.25 -64.18
C GLU A 9 133.13 88.80 -62.78
N HIS A 10 132.96 90.11 -62.63
CA HIS A 10 132.57 90.73 -61.36
C HIS A 10 131.16 90.31 -60.92
N GLU A 11 130.18 90.27 -61.84
CA GLU A 11 128.83 89.76 -61.56
C GLU A 11 128.87 88.27 -61.16
N ARG A 12 129.73 87.47 -61.79
CA ARG A 12 129.94 86.07 -61.44
C ARG A 12 130.65 85.91 -60.09
N GLU A 13 131.61 86.76 -59.76
CA GLU A 13 132.30 86.77 -58.46
C GLU A 13 131.34 87.17 -57.33
N LEU A 14 130.51 88.21 -57.53
CA LEU A 14 129.45 88.61 -56.60
C LEU A 14 128.40 87.50 -56.42
N ALA A 15 127.98 86.87 -57.51
CA ALA A 15 127.06 85.73 -57.44
C ALA A 15 127.68 84.56 -56.68
N LEU A 16 128.96 84.25 -56.92
CA LEU A 16 129.68 83.20 -56.19
C LEU A 16 129.87 83.53 -54.71
N ARG A 17 130.21 84.77 -54.35
CA ARG A 17 130.33 85.22 -52.95
C ARG A 17 128.97 85.18 -52.23
N ASN A 18 127.91 85.65 -52.87
CA ASN A 18 126.55 85.58 -52.31
C ASN A 18 126.08 84.14 -52.16
N GLU A 19 126.38 83.27 -53.12
CA GLU A 19 126.08 81.84 -53.06
C GLU A 19 126.91 81.15 -51.97
N LEU A 20 128.19 81.49 -51.78
CA LEU A 20 129.03 81.00 -50.69
C LEU A 20 128.47 81.38 -49.31
N ILE A 21 128.08 82.64 -49.12
CA ILE A 21 127.44 83.11 -47.87
C ILE A 21 126.11 82.37 -47.64
N ARG A 22 125.34 82.14 -48.71
CA ARG A 22 124.08 81.39 -48.65
C ARG A 22 124.31 79.93 -48.24
N GLN A 23 125.28 79.25 -48.87
CA GLN A 23 125.68 77.89 -48.52
C GLN A 23 126.21 77.79 -47.08
N GLU A 24 127.01 78.77 -46.62
CA GLU A 24 127.51 78.81 -45.24
C GLU A 24 126.37 79.01 -44.22
N LYS A 25 125.39 79.87 -44.53
CA LYS A 25 124.17 80.02 -43.70
C LYS A 25 123.35 78.73 -43.66
N LEU A 26 123.22 78.02 -44.78
CA LEU A 26 122.53 76.73 -44.81
C LEU A 26 123.27 75.64 -44.05
N GLU A 27 124.60 75.62 -44.10
CA GLU A 27 125.45 74.76 -43.28
C GLU A 27 125.26 75.04 -41.78
N GLN A 28 125.22 76.31 -41.38
CA GLN A 28 124.93 76.69 -39.99
C GLN A 28 123.51 76.28 -39.58
N LEU A 29 122.52 76.44 -40.46
CA LEU A 29 121.13 76.02 -40.24
C LEU A 29 121.03 74.48 -40.13
N ALA A 30 121.74 73.72 -40.96
CA ALA A 30 121.83 72.27 -40.93
C ALA A 30 122.51 71.76 -39.64
N ARG A 31 123.60 72.39 -39.19
CA ARG A 31 124.21 72.09 -37.88
C ARG A 31 123.27 72.36 -36.71
N ARG A 32 122.48 73.44 -36.79
CA ARG A 32 121.43 73.75 -35.81
C ARG A 32 120.31 72.69 -35.84
N PHE A 33 119.92 72.24 -37.03
CA PHE A 33 118.97 71.13 -37.20
C PHE A 33 119.51 69.86 -36.53
N ASP A 34 120.74 69.44 -36.83
CA ASP A 34 121.31 68.20 -36.28
C ASP A 34 121.40 68.21 -34.74
N ARG A 35 121.82 69.34 -34.15
CA ARG A 35 121.84 69.49 -32.69
C ARG A 35 120.44 69.42 -32.08
N LYS A 36 119.46 70.10 -32.70
CA LYS A 36 118.07 70.04 -32.25
C LYS A 36 117.51 68.62 -32.40
N ALA A 37 117.70 67.99 -33.56
CA ALA A 37 117.27 66.62 -33.87
C ALA A 37 117.78 65.61 -32.84
N ALA A 38 119.09 65.60 -32.55
CA ALA A 38 119.68 64.69 -31.55
C ALA A 38 119.06 64.85 -30.16
N MET A 39 118.76 66.08 -29.72
CA MET A 39 118.09 66.32 -28.43
C MET A 39 116.66 65.75 -28.42
N ARG A 40 115.93 65.81 -29.53
CA ARG A 40 114.55 65.29 -29.62
C ARG A 40 114.56 63.77 -29.70
N GLU A 41 115.49 63.18 -30.45
CA GLU A 41 115.70 61.73 -30.52
C GLU A 41 116.00 61.13 -29.14
N ALA A 42 116.90 61.77 -28.36
CA ALA A 42 117.22 61.33 -27.01
C ALA A 42 116.00 61.42 -26.07
N TRP A 43 115.28 62.55 -26.10
CA TRP A 43 114.09 62.75 -25.28
C TRP A 43 112.96 61.78 -25.65
N LEU A 44 112.73 61.54 -26.95
CA LEU A 44 111.75 60.59 -27.46
C LEU A 44 112.09 59.17 -27.00
N SER A 45 113.35 58.75 -27.15
CA SER A 45 113.79 57.41 -26.76
C SER A 45 113.62 57.16 -25.25
N GLU A 46 113.95 58.17 -24.42
CA GLU A 46 113.78 58.07 -22.97
C GLU A 46 112.30 57.98 -22.56
N ASN A 47 111.43 58.82 -23.14
CA ASN A 47 110.00 58.82 -22.83
C ASN A 47 109.30 57.56 -23.37
N GLN A 48 109.67 57.07 -24.55
CA GLN A 48 109.17 55.81 -25.07
C GLN A 48 109.47 54.66 -24.11
N ARG A 49 110.68 54.61 -23.54
CA ARG A 49 111.06 53.61 -22.53
C ARG A 49 110.23 53.72 -21.25
N LEU A 50 109.98 54.95 -20.76
CA LEU A 50 109.19 55.19 -19.56
C LEU A 50 107.71 54.82 -19.75
N VAL A 51 107.17 55.01 -20.96
CA VAL A 51 105.77 54.72 -21.29
C VAL A 51 105.54 53.26 -21.65
N ALA A 52 106.56 52.55 -22.11
CA ALA A 52 106.47 51.12 -22.42
C ALA A 52 106.22 50.22 -21.18
N GLN A 53 106.52 50.70 -19.97
CA GLN A 53 106.38 49.91 -18.73
C GLN A 53 105.02 50.11 -18.04
N ASP A 54 104.31 49.00 -17.78
CA ASP A 54 103.02 48.99 -17.08
C ASP A 54 103.18 48.78 -15.58
N ASN A 55 103.76 49.76 -14.89
CA ASN A 55 103.98 49.73 -13.44
C ASN A 55 102.76 50.32 -12.69
N PHE A 56 101.58 49.70 -12.86
CA PHE A 56 100.32 50.24 -12.31
C PHE A 56 100.05 49.89 -10.83
N GLY A 57 100.63 48.80 -10.31
CA GLY A 57 100.39 48.32 -8.95
C GLY A 57 99.23 47.33 -8.83
N HIS A 58 98.92 46.90 -7.61
CA HIS A 58 97.96 45.81 -7.34
C HIS A 58 96.71 46.23 -6.54
N ASP A 59 96.67 47.46 -6.04
CA ASP A 59 95.56 48.04 -5.29
C ASP A 59 95.08 49.34 -5.93
N LEU A 60 93.87 49.78 -5.56
CA LEU A 60 93.24 50.97 -6.15
C LEU A 60 94.11 52.23 -5.96
N THR A 61 94.70 52.39 -4.77
CA THR A 61 95.58 53.53 -4.43
C THR A 61 96.82 53.58 -5.31
N ALA A 62 97.49 52.46 -5.59
CA ALA A 62 98.63 52.44 -6.51
C ALA A 62 98.21 52.74 -7.94
N VAL A 63 97.07 52.21 -8.40
CA VAL A 63 96.58 52.43 -9.77
C VAL A 63 96.15 53.90 -9.96
N GLU A 64 95.50 54.52 -8.98
CA GLU A 64 95.20 55.96 -8.99
C GLU A 64 96.47 56.82 -9.01
N ALA A 65 97.49 56.44 -8.23
CA ALA A 65 98.79 57.10 -8.26
C ALA A 65 99.48 56.94 -9.62
N ALA A 66 99.40 55.76 -10.24
CA ALA A 66 99.90 55.51 -11.58
C ALA A 66 99.14 56.33 -12.64
N LYS A 67 97.83 56.52 -12.47
CA LYS A 67 97.00 57.41 -13.30
C LYS A 67 97.47 58.86 -13.23
N LYS A 68 97.64 59.40 -12.03
CA LYS A 68 98.16 60.77 -11.85
C LYS A 68 99.55 60.95 -12.47
N LYS A 69 100.44 59.95 -12.32
CA LYS A 69 101.76 59.95 -12.97
C LYS A 69 101.64 59.95 -14.50
N HIS A 70 100.73 59.15 -15.05
CA HIS A 70 100.51 59.10 -16.49
C HIS A 70 99.93 60.42 -17.04
N GLU A 71 98.95 61.01 -16.36
CA GLU A 71 98.38 62.33 -16.71
C GLU A 71 99.45 63.44 -16.69
N ALA A 72 100.39 63.38 -15.73
CA ALA A 72 101.54 64.28 -15.71
C ALA A 72 102.47 64.07 -16.93
N ILE A 73 102.79 62.82 -17.28
CA ILE A 73 103.60 62.49 -18.46
C ILE A 73 102.89 62.93 -19.75
N GLU A 74 101.58 62.75 -19.87
CA GLU A 74 100.79 63.22 -21.02
C GLU A 74 100.87 64.75 -21.14
N THR A 75 100.76 65.47 -20.02
CA THR A 75 100.86 66.94 -19.97
C THR A 75 102.25 67.42 -20.39
N ASP A 76 103.30 66.82 -19.82
CA ASP A 76 104.69 67.12 -20.16
C ASP A 76 105.00 66.81 -21.62
N THR A 77 104.47 65.70 -22.14
CA THR A 77 104.59 65.33 -23.54
C THR A 77 103.86 66.33 -24.43
N ALA A 78 102.62 66.70 -24.10
CA ALA A 78 101.84 67.66 -24.88
C ALA A 78 102.55 69.03 -24.98
N ALA A 79 103.14 69.51 -23.89
CA ALA A 79 103.96 70.73 -23.89
C ALA A 79 105.23 70.60 -24.77
N TYR A 80 105.75 69.38 -24.95
CA TYR A 80 106.91 69.13 -25.80
C TYR A 80 106.59 69.10 -27.31
N LYS A 81 105.30 69.05 -27.70
CA LYS A 81 104.85 68.96 -29.10
C LYS A 81 105.40 70.05 -30.01
N GLU A 82 105.37 71.31 -29.56
CA GLU A 82 105.89 72.45 -30.34
C GLU A 82 107.38 72.31 -30.65
N ARG A 83 108.14 71.73 -29.71
CA ARG A 83 109.59 71.51 -29.87
C ARG A 83 109.93 70.44 -30.91
N VAL A 84 109.03 69.49 -31.14
CA VAL A 84 109.13 68.48 -32.20
C VAL A 84 108.70 69.09 -33.54
N GLN A 85 107.60 69.86 -33.56
CA GLN A 85 107.14 70.56 -34.76
C GLN A 85 108.16 71.60 -35.27
N ALA A 86 108.93 72.21 -34.37
CA ALA A 86 110.00 73.13 -34.74
C ALA A 86 111.10 72.48 -35.61
N ILE A 87 111.30 71.16 -35.53
CA ILE A 87 112.23 70.43 -36.41
C ILE A 87 111.70 70.40 -37.85
N ASP A 88 110.39 70.21 -38.01
CA ASP A 88 109.75 70.26 -39.33
C ASP A 88 109.85 71.65 -39.96
N ALA A 89 109.68 72.70 -39.17
CA ALA A 89 109.85 74.08 -39.64
C ALA A 89 111.28 74.34 -40.16
N VAL A 90 112.31 73.92 -39.40
CA VAL A 90 113.72 74.09 -39.80
C VAL A 90 114.07 73.22 -41.02
N ALA A 91 113.54 72.00 -41.11
CA ALA A 91 113.71 71.15 -42.30
C ALA A 91 113.09 71.77 -43.55
N LYS A 92 111.88 72.35 -43.43
CA LYS A 92 111.20 73.05 -44.53
C LYS A 92 111.96 74.31 -44.98
N GLU A 93 112.60 75.00 -44.06
CA GLU A 93 113.46 76.16 -44.38
C GLU A 93 114.68 75.72 -45.20
N LEU A 94 115.40 74.67 -44.76
CA LEU A 94 116.50 74.06 -45.51
C LEU A 94 116.08 73.57 -46.91
N GLU A 95 114.85 73.08 -47.03
CA GLU A 95 114.28 72.60 -48.29
C GLU A 95 113.97 73.75 -49.27
N ARG A 96 113.32 74.81 -48.80
CA ARG A 96 112.98 75.99 -49.60
C ARG A 96 114.22 76.67 -50.16
N GLU A 97 115.27 76.73 -49.35
CA GLU A 97 116.55 77.29 -49.73
C GLU A 97 117.44 76.29 -50.48
N GLY A 98 116.98 75.10 -50.87
CA GLY A 98 117.75 74.21 -51.75
C GLY A 98 119.09 73.74 -51.17
N TYR A 99 119.12 73.30 -49.91
CA TYR A 99 120.31 72.69 -49.30
C TYR A 99 120.73 71.39 -50.01
N HIS A 100 122.04 71.18 -50.18
CA HIS A 100 122.57 70.09 -51.01
C HIS A 100 122.26 68.67 -50.48
N ASP A 101 122.22 68.47 -49.16
CA ASP A 101 121.88 67.18 -48.52
C ASP A 101 120.49 67.18 -47.85
N ILE A 102 119.49 67.72 -48.57
CA ILE A 102 118.11 67.77 -48.07
C ILE A 102 117.50 66.37 -47.84
N LYS A 103 117.97 65.35 -48.57
CA LYS A 103 117.48 63.96 -48.41
C LYS A 103 117.75 63.42 -47.01
N ARG A 104 118.95 63.65 -46.46
CA ARG A 104 119.31 63.25 -45.08
C ARG A 104 118.45 63.99 -44.04
N ILE A 105 118.28 65.30 -44.23
CA ILE A 105 117.47 66.15 -43.34
C ILE A 105 116.01 65.67 -43.31
N ARG A 106 115.40 65.39 -44.48
CA ARG A 106 114.04 64.84 -44.58
C ARG A 106 113.93 63.49 -43.89
N ALA A 107 114.82 62.55 -44.21
CA ALA A 107 114.79 61.21 -43.59
C ALA A 107 114.89 61.27 -42.06
N ARG A 108 115.76 62.13 -41.52
CA ARG A 108 115.91 62.32 -40.07
C ARG A 108 114.70 63.00 -39.43
N LYS A 109 114.12 64.01 -40.09
CA LYS A 109 112.88 64.68 -39.67
C LYS A 109 111.72 63.69 -39.61
N ASP A 110 111.54 62.90 -40.67
CA ASP A 110 110.46 61.92 -40.77
C ASP A 110 110.61 60.81 -39.72
N ASN A 111 111.84 60.37 -39.45
CA ASN A 111 112.14 59.43 -38.36
C ASN A 111 111.73 59.99 -36.99
N ILE A 112 112.04 61.26 -36.70
CA ILE A 112 111.64 61.91 -35.44
C ILE A 112 110.11 62.03 -35.34
N LEU A 113 109.43 62.36 -36.43
CA LEU A 113 107.96 62.42 -36.46
C LEU A 113 107.33 61.04 -36.26
N GLN A 114 107.90 59.99 -36.85
CA GLN A 114 107.47 58.60 -36.61
C GLN A 114 107.67 58.19 -35.14
N HIS A 115 108.80 58.52 -34.52
CA HIS A 115 109.03 58.26 -33.09
C HIS A 115 108.06 59.04 -32.20
N TRP A 116 107.70 60.27 -32.60
CA TRP A 116 106.69 61.06 -31.92
C TRP A 116 105.29 60.43 -32.03
N GLU A 117 104.89 60.00 -33.23
CA GLU A 117 103.62 59.28 -33.44
C GLU A 117 103.57 57.97 -32.65
N HIS A 118 104.67 57.22 -32.64
CA HIS A 118 104.78 56.00 -31.86
C HIS A 118 104.68 56.27 -30.35
N LEU A 119 105.32 57.33 -29.84
CA LEU A 119 105.18 57.72 -28.42
C LEU A 119 103.72 58.08 -28.08
N GLN A 120 103.02 58.78 -28.98
CA GLN A 120 101.60 59.11 -28.80
C GLN A 120 100.73 57.84 -28.77
N GLU A 121 101.03 56.86 -29.61
CA GLU A 121 100.37 55.55 -29.61
C GLU A 121 100.64 54.78 -28.31
N LEU A 122 101.90 54.74 -27.86
CA LEU A 122 102.27 54.13 -26.57
C LEU A 122 101.56 54.80 -25.40
N LEU A 123 101.42 56.14 -25.40
CA LEU A 123 100.68 56.86 -24.37
C LEU A 123 99.20 56.46 -24.37
N ARG A 124 98.54 56.46 -25.54
CA ARG A 124 97.13 56.04 -25.66
C ARG A 124 96.92 54.59 -25.22
N ASN A 125 97.79 53.68 -25.63
CA ASN A 125 97.72 52.27 -25.26
C ASN A 125 97.96 52.08 -23.75
N ARG A 126 98.94 52.78 -23.17
CA ARG A 126 99.16 52.78 -21.72
C ARG A 126 97.96 53.33 -20.96
N ARG A 127 97.35 54.42 -21.43
CA ARG A 127 96.13 55.01 -20.86
C ARG A 127 94.98 54.02 -20.84
N GLN A 128 94.69 53.38 -21.96
CA GLN A 128 93.60 52.41 -22.05
C GLN A 128 93.81 51.25 -21.08
N ARG A 129 95.03 50.70 -21.00
CA ARG A 129 95.37 49.62 -20.06
C ARG A 129 95.25 50.07 -18.60
N LEU A 130 95.66 51.30 -18.28
CA LEU A 130 95.55 51.88 -16.95
C LEU A 130 94.09 52.13 -16.54
N GLU A 131 93.27 52.65 -17.45
CA GLU A 131 91.83 52.84 -17.23
C GLU A 131 91.14 51.48 -16.98
N MET A 132 91.48 50.44 -17.75
CA MET A 132 90.97 49.07 -17.51
C MET A 132 91.35 48.54 -16.12
N ASN A 133 92.59 48.75 -15.66
CA ASN A 133 93.00 48.37 -14.30
C ASN A 133 92.24 49.17 -13.23
N LEU A 134 92.07 50.47 -13.44
CA LEU A 134 91.38 51.34 -12.51
C LEU A 134 89.91 50.91 -12.35
N THR A 135 89.22 50.67 -13.46
CA THR A 135 87.84 50.16 -13.44
C THR A 135 87.75 48.82 -12.70
N LEU A 136 88.67 47.88 -12.95
CA LEU A 136 88.65 46.59 -12.27
C LEU A 136 88.91 46.73 -10.75
N GLN A 137 89.82 47.60 -10.33
CA GLN A 137 90.08 47.85 -8.91
C GLN A 137 88.88 48.51 -8.21
N HIS A 138 88.19 49.45 -8.86
CA HIS A 138 86.92 49.98 -8.35
C HIS A 138 85.86 48.89 -8.20
N LEU A 139 85.69 48.01 -9.20
CA LEU A 139 84.78 46.87 -9.11
C LEU A 139 85.13 45.96 -7.93
N PHE A 140 86.41 45.66 -7.71
CA PHE A 140 86.84 44.89 -6.54
C PHE A 140 86.53 45.58 -5.21
N GLN A 141 86.68 46.89 -5.13
CA GLN A 141 86.31 47.64 -3.95
C GLN A 141 84.78 47.60 -3.73
N GLU A 142 83.98 47.74 -4.78
CA GLU A 142 82.52 47.61 -4.71
C GLU A 142 82.06 46.20 -4.28
N MET A 143 82.77 45.14 -4.72
CA MET A 143 82.54 43.77 -4.23
C MET A 143 82.75 43.68 -2.71
N LEU A 144 83.85 44.23 -2.19
CA LEU A 144 84.15 44.22 -0.75
C LEU A 144 83.09 44.99 0.05
N HIS A 145 82.69 46.18 -0.40
CA HIS A 145 81.60 46.92 0.24
C HIS A 145 80.29 46.12 0.25
N SER A 146 80.02 45.39 -0.84
CA SER A 146 78.82 44.56 -0.95
C SER A 146 78.87 43.37 0.01
N ILE A 147 80.04 42.75 0.19
CA ILE A 147 80.26 41.66 1.16
C ILE A 147 80.07 42.17 2.59
N ASN A 148 80.69 43.31 2.94
CA ASN A 148 80.55 43.90 4.28
C ASN A 148 79.09 44.20 4.61
N TRP A 149 78.34 44.80 3.69
CA TRP A 149 76.90 45.01 3.86
C TRP A 149 76.15 43.69 4.05
N MET A 150 76.46 42.66 3.25
CA MET A 150 75.82 41.35 3.42
C MET A 150 76.13 40.75 4.79
N ASP A 151 77.36 40.87 5.31
CA ASP A 151 77.72 40.38 6.63
C ASP A 151 77.02 41.16 7.76
N GLU A 152 76.82 42.47 7.63
CA GLU A 152 75.98 43.26 8.54
C GLU A 152 74.53 42.76 8.57
N VAL A 153 73.95 42.48 7.40
CA VAL A 153 72.59 41.94 7.29
C VAL A 153 72.51 40.50 7.82
N LYS A 154 73.55 39.68 7.67
CA LYS A 154 73.60 38.33 8.29
C LYS A 154 73.43 38.41 9.81
N VAL A 155 74.03 39.42 10.46
CA VAL A 155 73.87 39.64 11.91
C VAL A 155 72.42 39.96 12.26
N GLN A 156 71.73 40.78 11.47
CA GLN A 156 70.31 41.08 11.68
C GLN A 156 69.41 39.84 11.49
N LEU A 157 69.68 39.03 10.46
CA LEU A 157 68.96 37.80 10.16
C LEU A 157 69.18 36.69 11.20
N ALA A 158 70.32 36.70 11.89
CA ALA A 158 70.64 35.77 12.97
C ALA A 158 69.84 36.03 14.27
N SER A 159 69.06 37.11 14.33
CA SER A 159 68.20 37.41 15.48
C SER A 159 67.24 36.25 15.79
N SER A 160 67.21 35.83 17.06
CA SER A 160 66.30 34.80 17.57
C SER A 160 64.92 35.32 17.97
N LYS A 161 64.73 36.65 18.03
CA LYS A 161 63.48 37.28 18.50
C LYS A 161 62.31 36.93 17.57
N SER A 162 61.24 36.30 18.03
CA SER A 162 60.09 35.95 17.18
C SER A 162 58.77 36.60 17.58
N GLY A 163 58.83 37.69 18.35
CA GLY A 163 57.67 38.42 18.90
C GLY A 163 56.98 37.67 20.04
N LYS A 164 56.42 38.42 20.98
CA LYS A 164 55.76 37.89 22.20
C LYS A 164 54.24 37.94 22.15
N HIS A 165 53.67 38.44 21.05
CA HIS A 165 52.22 38.54 20.78
C HIS A 165 52.02 38.86 19.30
N LEU A 166 50.79 38.68 18.78
CA LEU A 166 50.51 38.76 17.33
C LEU A 166 51.02 40.05 16.69
N LEU A 167 50.71 41.21 17.29
CA LEU A 167 51.11 42.53 16.78
C LEU A 167 52.64 42.65 16.62
N GLU A 168 53.40 42.28 17.66
CA GLU A 168 54.87 42.31 17.60
C GLU A 168 55.42 41.35 16.53
N VAL A 169 54.78 40.20 16.28
CA VAL A 169 55.18 39.31 15.17
C VAL A 169 54.91 39.95 13.81
N GLU A 170 53.77 40.62 13.65
CA GLU A 170 53.41 41.31 12.40
C GLU A 170 54.38 42.47 12.12
N GLU A 171 54.72 43.28 13.12
CA GLU A 171 55.75 44.32 13.01
C GLU A 171 57.12 43.72 12.64
N LEU A 172 57.51 42.60 13.23
CA LEU A 172 58.74 41.89 12.89
C LEU A 172 58.72 41.32 11.46
N LEU A 173 57.56 40.89 10.96
CA LEU A 173 57.40 40.45 9.58
C LEU A 173 57.46 41.62 8.60
N GLU A 174 56.90 42.77 8.95
CA GLU A 174 56.99 43.99 8.13
C GLU A 174 58.42 44.50 8.04
N THR A 175 59.13 44.60 9.17
CA THR A 175 60.56 44.95 9.17
C THR A 175 61.39 43.95 8.36
N HIS A 176 61.07 42.66 8.43
CA HIS A 176 61.73 41.65 7.60
C HIS A 176 61.43 41.81 6.09
N ARG A 177 60.19 42.18 5.71
CA ARG A 177 59.85 42.45 4.30
C ARG A 177 60.61 43.65 3.73
N LEU A 178 60.82 44.69 4.53
CA LEU A 178 61.67 45.82 4.14
C LEU A 178 63.11 45.36 3.92
N LEU A 179 63.64 44.53 4.82
CA LEU A 179 64.98 43.95 4.67
C LEU A 179 65.10 43.04 3.42
N GLU A 180 64.08 42.23 3.11
CA GLU A 180 64.03 41.43 1.87
C GLU A 180 64.06 42.33 0.61
N SER A 181 63.45 43.52 0.69
CA SER A 181 63.46 44.51 -0.40
C SER A 181 64.85 45.12 -0.60
N ASP A 182 65.53 45.50 0.48
CA ASP A 182 66.93 45.98 0.42
C ASP A 182 67.88 44.89 -0.11
N MET A 183 67.66 43.64 0.32
CA MET A 183 68.39 42.48 -0.21
C MET A 183 68.17 42.24 -1.70
N ALA A 184 66.96 42.51 -2.22
CA ALA A 184 66.67 42.40 -3.64
C ALA A 184 67.46 43.44 -4.45
N LEU A 185 67.47 44.70 -4.00
CA LEU A 185 68.25 45.78 -4.61
C LEU A 185 69.76 45.45 -4.58
N GLN A 186 70.26 44.94 -3.45
CA GLN A 186 71.66 44.52 -3.35
C GLN A 186 71.97 43.34 -4.28
N ALA A 187 71.05 42.40 -4.46
CA ALA A 187 71.23 41.29 -5.39
C ALA A 187 71.37 41.78 -6.84
N GLU A 188 70.64 42.81 -7.25
CA GLU A 188 70.80 43.45 -8.55
C GLU A 188 72.17 44.12 -8.69
N LYS A 189 72.62 44.85 -7.66
CA LYS A 189 73.97 45.44 -7.62
C LYS A 189 75.07 44.39 -7.74
N VAL A 190 74.96 43.29 -6.99
CA VAL A 190 75.91 42.16 -7.06
C VAL A 190 75.96 41.55 -8.46
N ARG A 191 74.81 41.40 -9.14
CA ARG A 191 74.77 40.92 -10.54
C ARG A 191 75.44 41.91 -11.50
N ALA A 192 75.21 43.21 -11.33
CA ALA A 192 75.84 44.24 -12.15
C ALA A 192 77.38 44.26 -11.98
N ILE A 193 77.86 44.20 -10.74
CA ILE A 193 79.31 44.14 -10.44
C ILE A 193 79.93 42.86 -10.99
N SER A 194 79.26 41.72 -10.80
CA SER A 194 79.75 40.41 -11.28
C SER A 194 79.84 40.37 -12.80
N THR A 195 78.82 40.84 -13.51
CA THR A 195 78.83 40.91 -14.98
C THR A 195 79.90 41.88 -15.49
N ALA A 196 80.04 43.05 -14.87
CA ALA A 196 81.08 44.01 -15.24
C ALA A 196 82.50 43.45 -15.01
N ALA A 197 82.73 42.75 -13.90
CA ALA A 197 84.03 42.16 -13.59
C ALA A 197 84.38 40.99 -14.52
N LEU A 198 83.42 40.10 -14.81
CA LEU A 198 83.64 38.95 -15.70
C LEU A 198 84.03 39.35 -17.12
N ARG A 199 83.59 40.52 -17.60
CA ARG A 199 84.03 41.06 -18.91
C ARG A 199 85.56 41.21 -19.00
N PHE A 200 86.26 41.48 -17.89
CA PHE A 200 87.72 41.54 -17.85
C PHE A 200 88.38 40.14 -17.82
N ALA A 201 87.67 39.12 -17.33
CA ALA A 201 88.14 37.74 -17.36
C ALA A 201 88.00 37.10 -18.76
N ASP A 202 86.97 37.52 -19.51
CA ASP A 202 86.60 36.94 -20.79
C ASP A 202 87.12 37.74 -22.01
N ALA A 203 87.71 38.92 -21.80
CA ALA A 203 88.24 39.75 -22.87
C ALA A 203 89.46 39.13 -23.59
N GLU A 204 89.48 39.29 -24.92
CA GLU A 204 90.65 39.01 -25.76
C GLU A 204 91.55 40.26 -25.81
N GLY A 205 92.84 40.11 -25.52
CA GLY A 205 93.82 41.20 -25.48
C GLY A 205 94.46 41.43 -24.11
N TYR A 206 94.66 42.70 -23.73
CA TYR A 206 95.30 43.05 -22.46
C TYR A 206 94.48 42.59 -21.25
N ARG A 207 95.15 41.93 -20.30
CA ARG A 207 94.55 41.42 -19.05
C ARG A 207 95.11 42.16 -17.84
N PRO A 208 94.28 42.96 -17.13
CA PRO A 208 94.69 43.65 -15.91
C PRO A 208 95.22 42.71 -14.82
N CYS A 209 94.64 41.52 -14.69
CA CYS A 209 95.08 40.48 -13.75
C CYS A 209 94.73 39.07 -14.27
N ASP A 210 95.11 38.03 -13.53
CA ASP A 210 94.74 36.65 -13.84
C ASP A 210 93.19 36.48 -13.81
N PRO A 211 92.55 36.02 -14.89
CA PRO A 211 91.11 35.75 -14.95
C PRO A 211 90.60 34.87 -13.80
N ARG A 212 91.44 33.99 -13.24
CA ARG A 212 91.08 33.16 -12.07
C ARG A 212 90.73 34.01 -10.85
N VAL A 213 91.50 35.07 -10.58
CA VAL A 213 91.26 35.96 -9.42
C VAL A 213 89.92 36.66 -9.52
N ILE A 214 89.53 37.10 -10.73
CA ILE A 214 88.23 37.71 -10.98
C ILE A 214 87.11 36.69 -10.73
N ARG A 215 87.24 35.49 -11.32
CA ARG A 215 86.25 34.42 -11.19
C ARG A 215 86.08 33.99 -9.73
N ASP A 216 87.16 33.82 -8.99
CA ASP A 216 87.13 33.44 -7.57
C ASP A 216 86.44 34.51 -6.70
N ARG A 217 86.72 35.79 -6.94
CA ARG A 217 86.07 36.91 -6.23
C ARG A 217 84.57 36.99 -6.55
N VAL A 218 84.19 36.84 -7.82
CA VAL A 218 82.78 36.80 -8.24
C VAL A 218 82.06 35.59 -7.64
N ASN A 219 82.69 34.42 -7.64
CA ASN A 219 82.13 33.21 -7.02
C ASN A 219 81.92 33.40 -5.51
N HIS A 220 82.87 34.00 -4.80
CA HIS A 220 82.73 34.30 -3.38
C HIS A 220 81.59 35.29 -3.10
N LEU A 221 81.46 36.35 -3.91
CA LEU A 221 80.36 37.32 -3.80
C LEU A 221 78.99 36.66 -4.02
N GLU A 222 78.86 35.83 -5.06
CA GLU A 222 77.65 35.04 -5.34
C GLU A 222 77.33 34.05 -4.22
N MET A 223 78.33 33.41 -3.62
CA MET A 223 78.18 32.50 -2.49
C MET A 223 77.62 33.25 -1.26
N CYS A 224 78.22 34.39 -0.88
CA CYS A 224 77.73 35.23 0.21
C CYS A 224 76.27 35.68 -0.01
N ARG A 225 75.89 36.01 -1.25
CA ARG A 225 74.51 36.36 -1.61
C ARG A 225 73.54 35.20 -1.39
N ARG A 226 73.92 33.98 -1.80
CA ARG A 226 73.09 32.77 -1.62
C ARG A 226 72.92 32.41 -0.15
N GLU A 227 73.99 32.49 0.64
CA GLU A 227 73.94 32.29 2.10
C GLU A 227 72.96 33.28 2.75
N LEU A 228 73.04 34.56 2.38
CA LEU A 228 72.13 35.59 2.90
C LEU A 228 70.67 35.29 2.59
N GLN A 229 70.36 34.86 1.36
CA GLN A 229 69.01 34.47 0.95
C GLN A 229 68.48 33.27 1.75
N ALA A 230 69.33 32.26 2.00
CA ALA A 230 68.96 31.11 2.81
C ALA A 230 68.65 31.51 4.27
N LEU A 231 69.45 32.43 4.86
CA LEU A 231 69.21 32.96 6.20
C LEU A 231 67.91 33.78 6.26
N ALA A 232 67.62 34.60 5.25
CA ALA A 232 66.37 35.36 5.19
C ALA A 232 65.15 34.44 5.10
N ALA A 233 65.18 33.43 4.22
CA ALA A 233 64.11 32.45 4.11
C ALA A 233 63.87 31.70 5.43
N ARG A 234 64.95 31.29 6.11
CA ARG A 234 64.86 30.66 7.44
C ARG A 234 64.24 31.60 8.47
N ARG A 235 64.66 32.87 8.50
CA ARG A 235 64.13 33.89 9.41
C ARG A 235 62.64 34.13 9.17
N LYS A 236 62.21 34.26 7.92
CA LYS A 236 60.80 34.40 7.52
C LYS A 236 59.96 33.23 7.99
N ALA A 237 60.40 31.99 7.74
CA ALA A 237 59.69 30.79 8.18
C ALA A 237 59.51 30.76 9.71
N LEU A 238 60.52 31.17 10.49
CA LEU A 238 60.42 31.25 11.95
C LEU A 238 59.40 32.31 12.42
N LEU A 239 59.35 33.46 11.73
CA LEU A 239 58.39 34.52 12.03
C LEU A 239 56.95 34.13 11.63
N GLU A 240 56.78 33.49 10.46
CA GLU A 240 55.48 32.99 10.01
C GLU A 240 54.94 31.87 10.90
N GLN A 241 55.80 30.96 11.36
CA GLN A 241 55.44 29.98 12.40
C GLN A 241 55.00 30.65 13.70
N SER A 242 55.73 31.67 14.16
CA SER A 242 55.34 32.44 15.35
C SER A 242 53.98 33.12 15.15
N ARG A 243 53.73 33.70 13.97
CA ARG A 243 52.45 34.33 13.63
C ARG A 243 51.31 33.33 13.72
N ALA A 244 51.49 32.13 13.15
CA ALA A 244 50.49 31.07 13.19
C ALA A 244 50.15 30.64 14.64
N VAL A 245 51.16 30.53 15.51
CA VAL A 245 50.95 30.25 16.94
C VAL A 245 50.11 31.34 17.61
N TRP A 246 50.46 32.61 17.42
CA TRP A 246 49.73 33.72 18.04
C TRP A 246 48.31 33.91 17.48
N GLN A 247 48.11 33.70 16.18
CA GLN A 247 46.77 33.70 15.57
C GLN A 247 45.90 32.59 16.18
N CYS A 248 46.46 31.38 16.32
CA CYS A 248 45.74 30.27 16.94
C CYS A 248 45.40 30.55 18.41
N LEU A 249 46.33 31.14 19.18
CA LEU A 249 46.07 31.52 20.58
C LEU A 249 44.98 32.59 20.70
N GLN A 250 44.94 33.55 19.78
CA GLN A 250 43.89 34.56 19.74
C GLN A 250 42.51 33.93 19.46
N GLU A 251 42.41 33.01 18.49
CA GLU A 251 41.17 32.26 18.23
C GLU A 251 40.74 31.43 19.46
N LEU A 252 41.73 30.81 20.14
CA LEU A 252 41.77 30.38 21.54
C LEU A 252 40.88 31.22 22.47
N ASP A 253 41.32 32.46 22.65
CA ASP A 253 40.82 33.41 23.64
C ASP A 253 39.49 34.03 23.23
N GLU A 254 39.27 34.24 21.93
CA GLU A 254 37.97 34.66 21.38
C GLU A 254 36.90 33.57 21.63
N ALA A 255 37.26 32.29 21.46
CA ALA A 255 36.35 31.19 21.74
C ALA A 255 36.03 31.09 23.24
N GLU A 256 37.02 31.17 24.12
CA GLU A 256 36.80 31.14 25.57
C GLU A 256 35.92 32.30 26.06
N SER A 257 36.19 33.52 25.60
CA SER A 257 35.43 34.70 26.02
C SER A 257 33.95 34.58 25.63
N TRP A 258 33.68 34.09 24.41
CA TRP A 258 32.31 33.81 23.99
C TRP A 258 31.66 32.67 24.80
N ILE A 259 32.37 31.57 25.05
CA ILE A 259 31.83 30.46 25.85
C ILE A 259 31.41 30.95 27.24
N LYS A 260 32.27 31.72 27.92
CA LYS A 260 31.98 32.28 29.25
C LYS A 260 30.79 33.24 29.23
N GLU A 261 30.66 34.06 28.18
CA GLU A 261 29.51 34.94 28.01
C GLU A 261 28.21 34.14 27.88
N GLN A 262 28.19 33.09 27.05
CA GLN A 262 27.01 32.23 26.89
C GLN A 262 26.70 31.47 28.17
N GLU A 263 27.71 30.91 28.85
CA GLU A 263 27.53 30.24 30.14
C GLU A 263 26.88 31.19 31.15
N GLN A 264 27.34 32.44 31.24
CA GLN A 264 26.76 33.46 32.12
C GLN A 264 25.29 33.74 31.78
N ILE A 265 24.95 33.96 30.50
CA ILE A 265 23.58 34.25 30.07
C ILE A 265 22.64 33.08 30.37
N TYR A 266 23.09 31.86 30.10
CA TYR A 266 22.22 30.68 30.17
C TYR A 266 22.23 29.96 31.53
N SER A 267 23.11 30.38 32.46
CA SER A 267 23.18 29.88 33.85
C SER A 267 21.92 30.12 34.68
N ALA A 268 21.13 31.15 34.35
CA ALA A 268 19.98 31.57 35.17
C ALA A 268 18.75 30.63 35.11
N LEU A 269 18.78 29.56 34.30
CA LEU A 269 17.73 28.52 34.18
C LEU A 269 16.27 29.04 34.15
N ASP A 270 16.03 30.16 33.44
CA ASP A 270 14.67 30.68 33.23
C ASP A 270 13.94 29.86 32.15
N TYR A 271 12.78 29.31 32.53
CA TYR A 271 11.92 28.50 31.68
C TYR A 271 10.61 29.21 31.28
N GLY A 272 10.36 30.44 31.73
CA GLY A 272 9.11 31.15 31.49
C GLY A 272 8.02 30.88 32.53
N LYS A 273 6.91 31.61 32.44
CA LYS A 273 5.79 31.55 33.40
C LYS A 273 4.49 30.99 32.80
N ASP A 274 4.45 30.84 31.49
CA ASP A 274 3.29 30.44 30.70
C ASP A 274 3.74 29.74 29.41
N LEU A 275 2.80 29.09 28.72
CA LEU A 275 3.08 28.37 27.48
C LEU A 275 3.71 29.26 26.41
N ALA A 276 3.20 30.49 26.26
CA ALA A 276 3.73 31.45 25.29
C ALA A 276 5.20 31.83 25.58
N GLY A 277 5.53 32.09 26.85
CA GLY A 277 6.88 32.39 27.31
C GLY A 277 7.85 31.25 27.06
N VAL A 278 7.47 30.01 27.38
CA VAL A 278 8.34 28.84 27.17
C VAL A 278 8.58 28.59 25.69
N LEU A 279 7.56 28.72 24.85
CA LEU A 279 7.71 28.58 23.40
C LEU A 279 8.63 29.65 22.80
N LEU A 280 8.58 30.89 23.30
CA LEU A 280 9.52 31.94 22.91
C LEU A 280 10.96 31.62 23.34
N LEU A 281 11.15 31.18 24.58
CA LEU A 281 12.47 30.79 25.09
C LEU A 281 13.03 29.59 24.33
N ARG A 282 12.19 28.61 23.95
CA ARG A 282 12.57 27.48 23.11
C ARG A 282 13.05 27.93 21.73
N ARG A 283 12.35 28.88 21.09
CA ARG A 283 12.78 29.44 19.80
C ARG A 283 14.14 30.16 19.91
N ARG A 284 14.36 30.93 20.98
CA ARG A 284 15.66 31.56 21.24
C ARG A 284 16.75 30.52 21.48
N HIS A 285 16.44 29.47 22.23
CA HIS A 285 17.37 28.37 22.49
C HIS A 285 17.74 27.59 21.22
N THR A 286 16.79 27.34 20.32
CA THR A 286 17.12 26.70 19.02
C THR A 286 18.05 27.56 18.16
N ALA A 287 17.96 28.89 18.26
CA ALA A 287 18.90 29.78 17.58
C ALA A 287 20.30 29.71 18.20
N LEU A 288 20.39 29.60 19.54
CA LEU A 288 21.65 29.35 20.24
C LEU A 288 22.28 28.02 19.83
N GLU A 289 21.49 26.93 19.77
CA GLU A 289 21.99 25.62 19.34
C GLU A 289 22.62 25.69 17.92
N ALA A 290 21.97 26.40 16.99
CA ALA A 290 22.51 26.60 15.64
C ALA A 290 23.80 27.44 15.64
N GLU A 291 23.89 28.49 16.47
CA GLU A 291 25.12 29.26 16.63
C GLU A 291 26.25 28.41 17.23
N LEU A 292 25.92 27.53 18.18
CA LEU A 292 26.86 26.61 18.81
C LEU A 292 27.41 25.59 17.80
N GLU A 293 26.60 25.05 16.91
CA GLU A 293 27.07 24.16 15.83
C GLU A 293 28.07 24.88 14.90
N ALA A 294 27.73 26.08 14.44
CA ALA A 294 28.59 26.87 13.56
C ALA A 294 29.93 27.25 14.22
N ARG A 295 29.90 27.67 15.49
CA ARG A 295 31.11 28.01 16.25
C ARG A 295 31.91 26.77 16.64
N GLY A 296 31.26 25.65 16.91
CA GLY A 296 31.90 24.36 17.19
C GLY A 296 32.81 23.93 16.03
N ALA A 297 32.31 24.00 14.79
CA ALA A 297 33.11 23.70 13.61
C ALA A 297 34.30 24.67 13.39
N ARG A 298 34.21 25.92 13.86
CA ARG A 298 35.36 26.85 13.88
C ARG A 298 36.35 26.47 14.97
N LEU A 299 35.86 26.18 16.18
CA LEU A 299 36.69 25.78 17.32
C LEU A 299 37.46 24.48 17.03
N GLU A 300 36.82 23.46 16.45
CA GLU A 300 37.49 22.21 16.07
C GLU A 300 38.67 22.45 15.12
N ARG A 301 38.49 23.32 14.11
CA ARG A 301 39.58 23.71 13.20
C ARG A 301 40.72 24.40 13.94
N ALA A 302 40.41 25.31 14.87
CA ALA A 302 41.42 25.97 15.69
C ALA A 302 42.15 24.97 16.61
N LEU A 303 41.44 23.99 17.18
CA LEU A 303 42.03 22.94 18.01
C LEU A 303 42.96 22.00 17.22
N VAL A 304 42.57 21.61 16.00
CA VAL A 304 43.43 20.83 15.10
C VAL A 304 44.68 21.62 14.72
N MET A 305 44.53 22.91 14.42
CA MET A 305 45.66 23.81 14.14
C MET A 305 46.57 23.93 15.37
N ALA A 306 46.02 24.08 16.57
CA ALA A 306 46.80 24.13 17.82
C ALA A 306 47.62 22.85 18.02
N GLU A 307 47.07 21.67 17.73
CA GLU A 307 47.79 20.39 17.82
C GLU A 307 48.93 20.29 16.79
N GLN A 308 48.68 20.70 15.54
CA GLN A 308 49.69 20.73 14.48
C GLN A 308 50.85 21.69 14.82
N LEU A 309 50.53 22.88 15.32
CA LEU A 309 51.52 23.88 15.73
C LEU A 309 52.29 23.43 16.97
N ALA A 310 51.62 22.77 17.93
CA ALA A 310 52.28 22.19 19.09
C ALA A 310 53.23 21.03 18.71
N ALA A 311 52.88 20.24 17.69
CA ALA A 311 53.77 19.19 17.15
C ALA A 311 55.01 19.78 16.46
N ALA A 312 54.90 20.97 15.86
CA ALA A 312 56.02 21.72 15.29
C ALA A 312 56.96 22.33 16.35
N GLY A 313 56.63 22.24 17.64
CA GLY A 313 57.56 22.43 18.77
C GLY A 313 57.68 23.85 19.34
N ARG A 314 57.04 24.88 18.75
CA ARG A 314 57.02 26.23 19.33
C ARG A 314 55.82 26.41 20.27
N GLU A 315 56.08 26.93 21.47
CA GLU A 315 55.07 27.18 22.52
C GLU A 315 54.09 26.01 22.77
N ALA A 316 54.55 24.77 22.54
CA ALA A 316 53.71 23.58 22.53
C ALA A 316 52.95 23.36 23.84
N GLY A 317 53.56 23.67 24.99
CA GLY A 317 52.90 23.63 26.30
C GLY A 317 51.72 24.60 26.37
N ARG A 318 51.97 25.89 26.10
CA ARG A 318 50.92 26.93 26.12
C ARG A 318 49.76 26.60 25.18
N LEU A 319 50.05 26.16 23.95
CA LEU A 319 49.00 25.77 22.99
C LEU A 319 48.17 24.61 23.51
N ARG A 320 48.80 23.55 24.05
CA ARG A 320 48.09 22.39 24.58
C ARG A 320 47.27 22.73 25.82
N ASP A 321 47.85 23.46 26.76
CA ASP A 321 47.17 23.88 27.99
C ASP A 321 45.93 24.72 27.65
N ARG A 322 46.07 25.65 26.69
CA ARG A 322 44.97 26.51 26.29
C ARG A 322 43.90 25.79 25.48
N ALA A 323 44.30 24.93 24.54
CA ALA A 323 43.39 24.08 23.78
C ALA A 323 42.60 23.13 24.70
N ALA A 324 43.24 22.56 25.72
CA ALA A 324 42.59 21.72 26.72
C ALA A 324 41.59 22.52 27.57
N ALA A 325 41.98 23.72 28.03
CA ALA A 325 41.07 24.59 28.78
C ALA A 325 39.80 24.97 27.98
N VAL A 326 39.95 25.33 26.70
CA VAL A 326 38.78 25.65 25.85
C VAL A 326 37.91 24.42 25.59
N ARG A 327 38.49 23.23 25.39
CA ARG A 327 37.71 21.98 25.25
C ARG A 327 36.83 21.73 26.47
N VAL A 328 37.39 21.83 27.67
CA VAL A 328 36.63 21.63 28.90
C VAL A 328 35.47 22.62 29.03
N LEU A 329 35.70 23.90 28.75
CA LEU A 329 34.64 24.92 28.79
C LEU A 329 33.58 24.68 27.70
N TRP A 330 33.99 24.24 26.52
CA TRP A 330 33.08 23.90 25.42
C TRP A 330 32.17 22.73 25.79
N ASP A 331 32.75 21.66 26.34
CA ASP A 331 32.00 20.47 26.79
C ASP A 331 31.00 20.85 27.89
N GLN A 332 31.41 21.69 28.85
CA GLN A 332 30.52 22.22 29.90
C GLN A 332 29.36 23.05 29.34
N LEU A 333 29.63 23.91 28.35
CA LEU A 333 28.57 24.69 27.69
C LEU A 333 27.60 23.77 26.93
N GLN A 334 28.10 22.74 26.26
CA GLN A 334 27.25 21.74 25.58
C GLN A 334 26.35 21.00 26.57
N GLU A 335 26.88 20.59 27.73
CA GLU A 335 26.09 19.98 28.79
C GLU A 335 25.01 20.93 29.34
N LEU A 336 25.36 22.20 29.56
CA LEU A 336 24.43 23.24 30.03
C LEU A 336 23.31 23.50 29.02
N VAL A 337 23.64 23.61 27.73
CA VAL A 337 22.68 23.78 26.64
C VAL A 337 21.75 22.56 26.56
N ALA A 338 22.29 21.34 26.61
CA ALA A 338 21.50 20.11 26.60
C ALA A 338 20.59 19.99 27.84
N PHE A 339 21.09 20.37 29.02
CA PHE A 339 20.31 20.41 30.25
C PHE A 339 19.15 21.41 30.14
N ARG A 340 19.42 22.63 29.69
CA ARG A 340 18.40 23.66 29.50
C ARG A 340 17.37 23.25 28.44
N ARG A 341 17.77 22.59 27.36
CA ARG A 341 16.86 22.04 26.34
C ARG A 341 15.86 21.05 26.94
N ARG A 342 16.33 20.15 27.81
CA ARG A 342 15.45 19.22 28.53
C ARG A 342 14.48 19.97 29.43
N GLY A 343 14.99 20.89 30.26
CA GLY A 343 14.15 21.70 31.15
C GLY A 343 13.09 22.54 30.40
N LEU A 344 13.44 23.14 29.26
CA LEU A 344 12.48 23.89 28.42
C LEU A 344 11.38 22.99 27.85
N ARG A 345 11.69 21.75 27.45
CA ARG A 345 10.71 20.79 26.96
C ARG A 345 9.79 20.28 28.08
N GLU A 346 10.36 20.03 29.25
CA GLU A 346 9.60 19.61 30.44
C GLU A 346 8.66 20.73 30.90
N ALA A 347 9.13 21.98 30.95
CA ALA A 347 8.30 23.14 31.23
C ALA A 347 7.20 23.32 30.18
N GLU A 348 7.53 23.18 28.89
CA GLU A 348 6.53 23.26 27.81
C GLU A 348 5.43 22.22 27.99
N GLY A 349 5.79 20.96 28.26
CA GLY A 349 4.83 19.89 28.52
C GLY A 349 3.95 20.18 29.73
N PHE A 350 4.51 20.74 30.79
CA PHE A 350 3.76 21.16 31.97
C PHE A 350 2.76 22.30 31.69
N PHE A 351 3.18 23.35 30.99
CA PHE A 351 2.29 24.46 30.64
C PHE A 351 1.24 24.08 29.59
N GLN A 352 1.54 23.14 28.67
CA GLN A 352 0.55 22.55 27.77
C GLN A 352 -0.54 21.81 28.56
N PHE A 353 -0.12 20.94 29.48
CA PHE A 353 -1.04 20.25 30.37
C PHE A 353 -1.92 21.22 31.18
N GLN A 354 -1.35 22.33 31.68
CA GLN A 354 -2.15 23.33 32.40
C GLN A 354 -3.20 23.98 31.50
N ALA A 355 -2.83 24.38 30.28
CA ALA A 355 -3.76 24.99 29.33
C ALA A 355 -4.87 24.01 28.92
N GLU A 356 -4.53 22.76 28.59
CA GLU A 356 -5.50 21.72 28.22
C GLU A 356 -6.43 21.37 29.41
N ALA A 357 -5.91 21.37 30.63
CA ALA A 357 -6.71 21.15 31.84
C ALA A 357 -7.69 22.29 32.11
N GLU A 358 -7.29 23.55 31.86
CA GLU A 358 -8.15 24.73 31.99
C GLU A 358 -9.25 24.74 30.93
N GLU A 359 -8.92 24.46 29.66
CA GLU A 359 -9.89 24.33 28.57
C GLU A 359 -10.92 23.22 28.87
N LEU A 360 -10.44 22.06 29.35
CA LEU A 360 -11.34 20.97 29.75
C LEU A 360 -12.23 21.35 30.94
N ALA A 361 -11.74 22.16 31.89
CA ALA A 361 -12.53 22.65 33.00
C ALA A 361 -13.70 23.53 32.51
N GLU A 362 -13.45 24.39 31.52
CA GLU A 362 -14.47 25.23 30.89
C GLU A 362 -15.53 24.37 30.19
N VAL A 363 -15.10 23.43 29.34
CA VAL A 363 -16.00 22.49 28.65
C VAL A 363 -16.86 21.71 29.64
N LEU A 364 -16.28 21.16 30.71
CA LEU A 364 -17.03 20.43 31.73
C LEU A 364 -17.99 21.35 32.50
N THR A 365 -17.65 22.62 32.70
CA THR A 365 -18.52 23.58 33.36
C THR A 365 -19.74 23.92 32.50
N GLU A 366 -19.57 24.10 31.19
CA GLU A 366 -20.68 24.30 30.25
C GLU A 366 -21.55 23.03 30.11
N ALA A 367 -20.92 21.86 30.00
CA ALA A 367 -21.60 20.57 30.00
C ALA A 367 -22.43 20.36 31.28
N ARG A 368 -21.92 20.80 32.43
CA ARG A 368 -22.66 20.80 33.70
C ARG A 368 -23.93 21.62 33.64
N GLN A 369 -23.87 22.82 33.04
CA GLN A 369 -25.04 23.69 32.90
C GLN A 369 -26.12 23.02 32.05
N ARG A 370 -25.75 22.44 30.91
CA ARG A 370 -26.65 21.67 30.04
C ARG A 370 -27.24 20.44 30.74
N ALA A 371 -26.42 19.67 31.43
CA ALA A 371 -26.85 18.48 32.19
C ALA A 371 -27.80 18.83 33.34
N ALA A 372 -27.64 20.00 33.96
CA ALA A 372 -28.47 20.47 35.07
C ALA A 372 -29.79 21.14 34.64
N SER A 373 -30.00 21.36 33.34
CA SER A 373 -31.25 21.96 32.84
C SER A 373 -32.46 21.11 33.25
N GLN A 374 -33.56 21.77 33.62
CA GLN A 374 -34.83 21.14 34.01
C GLN A 374 -35.83 21.04 32.86
N GLU A 375 -35.50 21.57 31.68
CA GLU A 375 -36.38 21.54 30.52
C GLU A 375 -36.51 20.11 29.96
N LEU A 376 -37.74 19.61 29.83
CA LEU A 376 -38.06 18.24 29.37
C LEU A 376 -38.84 18.19 28.05
N GLY A 377 -39.15 19.34 27.47
CA GLY A 377 -40.01 19.47 26.29
C GLY A 377 -41.50 19.48 26.61
N HIS A 378 -42.29 20.12 25.74
CA HIS A 378 -43.73 20.31 25.91
C HIS A 378 -44.58 19.43 25.00
N ASP A 379 -43.96 18.77 24.02
CA ASP A 379 -44.57 17.82 23.11
C ASP A 379 -43.54 16.77 22.65
N GLU A 380 -43.98 15.79 21.87
CA GLU A 380 -43.12 14.71 21.39
C GLU A 380 -41.93 15.23 20.55
N VAL A 381 -42.19 16.18 19.64
CA VAL A 381 -41.19 16.70 18.70
C VAL A 381 -40.09 17.48 19.44
N HIS A 382 -40.48 18.35 20.38
CA HIS A 382 -39.53 19.12 21.17
C HIS A 382 -38.74 18.22 22.13
N THR A 383 -39.38 17.25 22.79
CA THR A 383 -38.65 16.29 23.64
C THR A 383 -37.67 15.43 22.83
N GLN A 384 -38.01 15.04 21.59
CA GLN A 384 -37.08 14.37 20.68
C GLN A 384 -35.88 15.26 20.31
N ALA A 385 -36.10 16.56 20.06
CA ALA A 385 -35.01 17.51 19.80
C ALA A 385 -34.06 17.63 21.01
N LEU A 386 -34.61 17.81 22.21
CA LEU A 386 -33.82 17.85 23.46
C LEU A 386 -33.07 16.53 23.74
N LEU A 387 -33.61 15.38 23.32
CA LEU A 387 -32.92 14.10 23.38
C LEU A 387 -31.73 14.02 22.41
N ARG A 388 -31.82 14.65 21.23
CA ARG A 388 -30.67 14.77 20.30
C ARG A 388 -29.58 15.67 20.87
N GLU A 389 -29.93 16.84 21.39
CA GLU A 389 -28.98 17.71 22.10
C GLU A 389 -28.35 17.00 23.31
N HIS A 390 -29.12 16.16 24.00
CA HIS A 390 -28.61 15.34 25.08
C HIS A 390 -27.64 14.24 24.60
N GLN A 391 -27.85 13.68 23.41
CA GLN A 391 -26.89 12.73 22.81
C GLN A 391 -25.55 13.41 22.50
N GLU A 392 -25.58 14.62 21.93
CA GLU A 392 -24.37 15.43 21.69
C GLU A 392 -23.61 15.69 23.00
N LEU A 393 -24.34 16.04 24.08
CA LEU A 393 -23.74 16.19 25.41
C LEU A 393 -23.06 14.90 25.92
N LEU A 394 -23.65 13.72 25.67
CA LEU A 394 -23.04 12.44 26.06
C LEU A 394 -21.77 12.13 25.26
N GLU A 395 -21.75 12.47 23.96
CA GLU A 395 -20.57 12.33 23.11
C GLU A 395 -19.43 13.26 23.58
N GLU A 396 -19.75 14.50 23.93
CA GLU A 396 -18.79 15.45 24.52
C GLU A 396 -18.23 14.95 25.86
N LEU A 397 -19.07 14.35 26.73
CA LEU A 397 -18.60 13.75 27.98
C LEU A 397 -17.70 12.53 27.77
N ALA A 398 -17.97 11.73 26.74
CA ALA A 398 -17.09 10.63 26.35
C ALA A 398 -15.74 11.15 25.83
N ALA A 399 -15.74 12.22 25.02
CA ALA A 399 -14.51 12.87 24.57
C ALA A 399 -13.72 13.50 25.73
N ALA A 400 -14.42 14.13 26.69
CA ALA A 400 -13.84 14.69 27.91
C ALA A 400 -13.18 13.61 28.78
N GLN A 401 -13.76 12.40 28.86
CA GLN A 401 -13.15 11.26 29.55
C GLN A 401 -11.83 10.83 28.88
N GLN A 402 -11.80 10.77 27.55
CA GLN A 402 -10.57 10.45 26.80
C GLN A 402 -9.49 11.52 27.00
N LEU A 403 -9.88 12.80 27.08
CA LEU A 403 -8.96 13.91 27.43
C LEU A 403 -8.42 13.76 28.85
N LEU A 404 -9.26 13.44 29.84
CA LEU A 404 -8.84 13.19 31.23
C LEU A 404 -7.80 12.08 31.35
N GLU A 405 -7.98 10.98 30.61
CA GLU A 405 -7.03 9.85 30.60
C GLU A 405 -5.70 10.26 29.98
N ARG A 406 -5.73 11.00 28.86
CA ARG A 406 -4.52 11.56 28.24
C ARG A 406 -3.77 12.52 29.16
N LEU A 407 -4.47 13.47 29.79
CA LEU A 407 -3.89 14.39 30.76
C LEU A 407 -3.33 13.64 31.98
N GLY A 408 -3.97 12.54 32.39
CA GLY A 408 -3.46 11.63 33.42
C GLY A 408 -2.12 11.01 33.04
N HIS A 409 -2.02 10.44 31.84
CA HIS A 409 -0.77 9.86 31.34
C HIS A 409 0.33 10.90 31.12
N GLN A 410 -0.02 12.10 30.64
CA GLN A 410 0.93 13.21 30.54
C GLN A 410 1.51 13.57 31.92
N ALA A 411 0.66 13.67 32.96
CA ALA A 411 1.10 13.96 34.31
C ALA A 411 1.98 12.84 34.92
N GLU A 412 1.72 11.58 34.60
CA GLU A 412 2.58 10.44 34.96
C GLU A 412 3.94 10.48 34.25
N GLY A 413 4.01 11.08 33.06
CA GLY A 413 5.24 11.26 32.29
C GLY A 413 6.15 12.37 32.80
N PHE A 414 5.68 13.25 33.70
CA PHE A 414 6.46 14.38 34.18
C PHE A 414 7.65 13.96 35.07
N PRO A 415 8.74 14.76 35.07
CA PRO A 415 9.86 14.61 35.99
C PRO A 415 9.41 14.50 37.46
N PRO A 416 10.18 13.82 38.33
CA PRO A 416 9.79 13.58 39.71
C PRO A 416 9.51 14.87 40.49
N GLU A 417 10.20 15.98 40.19
CA GLU A 417 9.97 17.28 40.84
C GLU A 417 8.59 17.85 40.51
N LEU A 418 8.19 17.82 39.23
CA LEU A 418 6.89 18.30 38.77
C LEU A 418 5.75 17.34 39.17
N ARG A 419 6.04 16.04 39.19
CA ARG A 419 5.10 15.00 39.62
C ARG A 419 4.83 15.06 41.13
N ALA A 420 5.86 15.32 41.94
CA ALA A 420 5.67 15.51 43.38
C ALA A 420 4.86 16.77 43.73
N GLY A 421 4.74 17.70 42.77
CA GLY A 421 3.92 18.91 42.91
C GLY A 421 2.42 18.61 43.05
N PRO A 422 1.70 19.30 43.95
CA PRO A 422 0.27 19.10 44.12
C PRO A 422 -0.56 19.66 42.95
N GLU A 423 0.00 20.54 42.11
CA GLU A 423 -0.75 21.24 41.05
C GLU A 423 -1.39 20.31 40.02
N ALA A 424 -0.63 19.38 39.44
CA ALA A 424 -1.14 18.49 38.40
C ALA A 424 -2.15 17.48 38.98
N HIS A 425 -1.80 16.90 40.14
CA HIS A 425 -2.65 15.96 40.86
C HIS A 425 -3.98 16.57 41.30
N ASN A 426 -3.95 17.78 41.89
CA ASN A 426 -5.16 18.45 42.36
C ASN A 426 -6.05 18.87 41.19
N ARG A 427 -5.49 19.37 40.08
CA ARG A 427 -6.27 19.71 38.88
C ARG A 427 -6.95 18.49 38.27
N LEU A 428 -6.20 17.39 38.09
CA LEU A 428 -6.77 16.14 37.59
C LEU A 428 -7.85 15.58 38.51
N ALA A 429 -7.65 15.61 39.82
CA ALA A 429 -8.65 15.19 40.79
C ALA A 429 -9.93 16.04 40.69
N ALA A 430 -9.78 17.37 40.62
CA ALA A 430 -10.90 18.30 40.46
C ALA A 430 -11.66 18.07 39.15
N LEU A 431 -10.96 17.87 38.02
CA LEU A 431 -11.57 17.58 36.73
C LEU A 431 -12.30 16.22 36.71
N ARG A 432 -11.71 15.17 37.30
CA ARG A 432 -12.36 13.86 37.45
C ARG A 432 -13.63 13.96 38.30
N GLU A 433 -13.58 14.72 39.39
CA GLU A 433 -14.75 14.95 40.23
C GLU A 433 -15.84 15.74 39.49
N LEU A 434 -15.45 16.77 38.71
CA LEU A 434 -16.36 17.54 37.86
C LEU A 434 -17.01 16.64 36.80
N HIS A 435 -16.23 15.87 36.05
CA HIS A 435 -16.73 14.96 35.02
C HIS A 435 -17.70 13.94 35.60
N HIS A 436 -17.39 13.33 36.75
CA HIS A 436 -18.29 12.40 37.42
C HIS A 436 -19.62 13.08 37.82
N LYS A 437 -19.56 14.29 38.38
CA LYS A 437 -20.76 15.08 38.70
C LYS A 437 -21.59 15.42 37.45
N VAL A 438 -20.96 15.78 36.34
CA VAL A 438 -21.69 16.08 35.10
C VAL A 438 -22.30 14.81 34.50
N SER A 439 -21.57 13.70 34.51
CA SER A 439 -22.05 12.41 34.00
C SER A 439 -23.27 11.91 34.77
N THR A 440 -23.24 11.97 36.09
CA THR A 440 -24.40 11.61 36.93
C THR A 440 -25.60 12.54 36.68
N LEU A 441 -25.40 13.84 36.54
CA LEU A 441 -26.47 14.77 36.15
C LEU A 441 -27.02 14.45 34.76
N ALA A 442 -26.16 14.20 33.78
CA ALA A 442 -26.53 13.86 32.42
C ALA A 442 -27.36 12.56 32.39
N GLU A 443 -26.95 11.51 33.10
CA GLU A 443 -27.73 10.28 33.23
C GLU A 443 -29.14 10.54 33.79
N THR A 444 -29.25 11.36 34.84
CA THR A 444 -30.55 11.69 35.42
C THR A 444 -31.42 12.50 34.46
N ARG A 445 -30.86 13.47 33.74
CA ARG A 445 -31.57 14.26 32.73
C ARG A 445 -32.02 13.38 31.56
N GLY A 446 -31.15 12.49 31.07
CA GLY A 446 -31.48 11.55 30.00
C GLY A 446 -32.56 10.55 30.35
N ARG A 447 -32.66 10.12 31.62
CA ARG A 447 -33.81 9.34 32.10
C ARG A 447 -35.10 10.16 32.08
N ARG A 448 -35.08 11.37 32.65
CA ARG A 448 -36.26 12.26 32.68
C ARG A 448 -36.76 12.66 31.28
N LEU A 449 -35.86 12.90 30.33
CA LEU A 449 -36.22 13.22 28.94
C LEU A 449 -36.86 12.01 28.24
N ARG A 450 -36.34 10.79 28.46
CA ARG A 450 -36.95 9.55 27.95
C ARG A 450 -38.31 9.29 28.57
N ASP A 451 -38.46 9.51 29.88
CA ASP A 451 -39.76 9.40 30.56
C ASP A 451 -40.75 10.42 29.99
N ALA A 452 -40.32 11.67 29.77
CA ALA A 452 -41.17 12.69 29.15
C ALA A 452 -41.60 12.29 27.72
N LEU A 453 -40.67 11.76 26.92
CA LEU A 453 -40.98 11.29 25.56
C LEU A 453 -41.99 10.14 25.59
N ASN A 454 -41.72 9.11 26.39
CA ASN A 454 -42.62 7.97 26.56
C ASN A 454 -44.02 8.42 26.99
N LEU A 455 -44.11 9.45 27.84
CA LEU A 455 -45.39 9.99 28.28
C LEU A 455 -46.19 10.59 27.11
N TYR A 456 -45.55 11.41 26.28
CA TYR A 456 -46.19 11.99 25.10
C TYR A 456 -46.57 10.91 24.07
N THR A 457 -45.69 9.94 23.83
CA THR A 457 -45.97 8.81 22.93
C THR A 457 -47.17 7.99 23.43
N VAL A 458 -47.23 7.65 24.73
CA VAL A 458 -48.35 6.87 25.28
C VAL A 458 -49.69 7.58 25.09
N PHE A 459 -49.78 8.87 25.40
CA PHE A 459 -51.05 9.58 25.26
C PHE A 459 -51.40 9.87 23.80
N GLY A 460 -50.43 10.32 22.99
CA GLY A 460 -50.65 10.67 21.58
C GLY A 460 -51.00 9.46 20.71
N GLU A 461 -50.22 8.37 20.80
CA GLU A 461 -50.49 7.15 20.04
C GLU A 461 -51.74 6.41 20.53
N SER A 462 -52.03 6.45 21.84
CA SER A 462 -53.29 5.91 22.37
C SER A 462 -54.51 6.66 21.82
N GLU A 463 -54.46 7.99 21.78
CA GLU A 463 -55.52 8.81 21.18
C GLU A 463 -55.69 8.50 19.68
N ALA A 464 -54.58 8.38 18.94
CA ALA A 464 -54.61 8.01 17.52
C ALA A 464 -55.25 6.62 17.30
N CYS A 465 -54.85 5.62 18.08
CA CYS A 465 -55.43 4.27 18.04
C CYS A 465 -56.93 4.30 18.37
N GLN A 466 -57.35 5.08 19.38
CA GLN A 466 -58.75 5.22 19.77
C GLN A 466 -59.61 5.91 18.70
N LEU A 467 -59.08 6.92 18.01
CA LEU A 467 -59.76 7.57 16.90
C LEU A 467 -59.90 6.62 15.70
N TRP A 468 -58.85 5.86 15.38
CA TRP A 468 -58.90 4.84 14.33
C TRP A 468 -59.93 3.76 14.64
N MET A 469 -59.91 3.19 15.85
CA MET A 469 -60.90 2.20 16.29
C MET A 469 -62.31 2.77 16.17
N GLY A 470 -62.54 4.01 16.65
CA GLY A 470 -63.85 4.66 16.55
C GLY A 470 -64.34 4.88 15.12
N ALA A 471 -63.44 5.18 14.19
CA ALA A 471 -63.80 5.30 12.78
C ALA A 471 -64.16 3.94 12.17
N LYS A 472 -63.43 2.87 12.51
CA LYS A 472 -63.69 1.52 11.99
C LYS A 472 -64.90 0.84 12.63
N GLU A 473 -65.18 1.08 13.92
CA GLU A 473 -66.41 0.65 14.60
C GLU A 473 -67.65 1.18 13.85
N ARG A 474 -67.68 2.48 13.55
CA ARG A 474 -68.77 3.10 12.77
C ARG A 474 -68.86 2.59 11.33
N TRP A 475 -67.75 2.13 10.76
CA TRP A 475 -67.75 1.51 9.45
C TRP A 475 -68.37 0.12 9.50
N LEU A 476 -68.04 -0.70 10.51
CA LEU A 476 -68.63 -2.00 10.76
C LEU A 476 -70.14 -1.92 11.05
N GLU A 477 -70.59 -0.91 11.80
CA GLU A 477 -72.03 -0.69 12.06
C GLU A 477 -72.86 -0.44 10.80
N LYS A 478 -72.24 0.09 9.73
CA LYS A 478 -72.91 0.38 8.45
C LYS A 478 -72.82 -0.76 7.45
N LEU A 479 -72.03 -1.78 7.74
CA LEU A 479 -71.97 -2.98 6.90
C LEU A 479 -73.21 -3.83 7.19
N GLU A 480 -73.75 -4.42 6.13
CA GLU A 480 -74.83 -5.41 6.22
C GLU A 480 -74.28 -6.73 5.68
N VAL A 481 -74.74 -7.87 6.23
CA VAL A 481 -74.38 -9.19 5.71
C VAL A 481 -75.21 -9.44 4.45
N PRO A 482 -74.62 -9.50 3.25
CA PRO A 482 -75.37 -9.70 2.01
C PRO A 482 -75.92 -11.13 1.90
N ASN A 483 -76.95 -11.31 1.07
CA ASN A 483 -77.62 -12.60 0.84
C ASN A 483 -77.21 -13.26 -0.51
N THR A 484 -76.20 -12.72 -1.17
CA THR A 484 -75.67 -13.15 -2.48
C THR A 484 -74.19 -13.51 -2.34
N LEU A 485 -73.74 -14.54 -3.06
CA LEU A 485 -72.35 -15.02 -2.98
C LEU A 485 -71.34 -13.95 -3.43
N GLU A 486 -71.63 -13.25 -4.53
CA GLU A 486 -70.75 -12.20 -5.08
C GLU A 486 -70.55 -11.03 -4.11
N ASP A 487 -71.62 -10.54 -3.47
CA ASP A 487 -71.53 -9.43 -2.52
C ASP A 487 -70.91 -9.86 -1.18
N LEU A 488 -71.10 -11.12 -0.76
CA LEU A 488 -70.43 -11.69 0.42
C LEU A 488 -68.92 -11.80 0.22
N ASP A 489 -68.45 -12.17 -0.97
CA ASP A 489 -67.02 -12.19 -1.29
C ASP A 489 -66.42 -10.78 -1.25
N VAL A 490 -67.17 -9.76 -1.70
CA VAL A 490 -66.75 -8.35 -1.58
C VAL A 490 -66.64 -7.93 -0.12
N VAL A 491 -67.62 -8.28 0.74
CA VAL A 491 -67.58 -7.97 2.17
C VAL A 491 -66.44 -8.72 2.86
N LYS A 492 -66.20 -9.98 2.51
CA LYS A 492 -65.07 -10.78 3.00
C LYS A 492 -63.73 -10.13 2.67
N HIS A 493 -63.51 -9.73 1.41
CA HIS A 493 -62.29 -9.02 1.02
C HIS A 493 -62.10 -7.69 1.75
N ARG A 494 -63.19 -6.96 2.01
CA ARG A 494 -63.14 -5.72 2.81
C ARG A 494 -62.76 -5.98 4.26
N LEU A 495 -63.25 -7.07 4.86
CA LEU A 495 -62.87 -7.49 6.21
C LEU A 495 -61.40 -7.95 6.26
N ASP A 496 -60.93 -8.70 5.26
CA ASP A 496 -59.52 -9.09 5.16
C ASP A 496 -58.60 -7.84 5.07
N GLY A 497 -59.02 -6.80 4.35
CA GLY A 497 -58.32 -5.51 4.31
C GLY A 497 -58.28 -4.81 5.67
N LEU A 498 -59.37 -4.82 6.42
CA LEU A 498 -59.42 -4.28 7.79
C LEU A 498 -58.46 -5.05 8.72
N GLU A 499 -58.41 -6.38 8.62
CA GLU A 499 -57.51 -7.20 9.43
C GLU A 499 -56.03 -6.91 9.14
N GLN A 500 -55.67 -6.60 7.89
CA GLN A 500 -54.31 -6.15 7.57
C GLN A 500 -53.98 -4.80 8.22
N GLU A 501 -54.90 -3.83 8.19
CA GLU A 501 -54.72 -2.56 8.90
C GLU A 501 -54.61 -2.76 10.42
N MET A 502 -55.36 -3.72 10.98
CA MET A 502 -55.31 -4.07 12.41
C MET A 502 -53.94 -4.57 12.84
N VAL A 503 -53.14 -5.20 11.97
CA VAL A 503 -51.76 -5.61 12.29
C VAL A 503 -50.89 -4.40 12.62
N GLY A 504 -51.05 -3.32 11.85
CA GLY A 504 -50.33 -2.06 12.10
C GLY A 504 -50.71 -1.45 13.45
N VAL A 505 -52.01 -1.33 13.72
CA VAL A 505 -52.50 -0.78 15.00
C VAL A 505 -52.15 -1.68 16.19
N ALA A 506 -52.14 -3.00 16.04
CA ALA A 506 -51.66 -3.92 17.06
C ALA A 506 -50.20 -3.63 17.45
N SER A 507 -49.34 -3.42 16.45
CA SER A 507 -47.93 -3.09 16.70
C SER A 507 -47.74 -1.73 17.39
N GLN A 508 -48.61 -0.75 17.09
CA GLN A 508 -48.63 0.56 17.77
C GLN A 508 -49.09 0.41 19.21
N ILE A 509 -50.16 -0.36 19.47
CA ILE A 509 -50.64 -0.65 20.83
C ILE A 509 -49.57 -1.39 21.65
N ASP A 510 -48.83 -2.33 21.05
CA ASP A 510 -47.70 -3.00 21.70
C ASP A 510 -46.54 -2.04 22.01
N ALA A 511 -46.29 -1.04 21.15
CA ALA A 511 -45.32 0.01 21.43
C ALA A 511 -45.78 0.92 22.59
N VAL A 512 -47.05 1.33 22.59
CA VAL A 512 -47.67 2.10 23.69
C VAL A 512 -47.61 1.33 25.00
N ASN A 513 -47.90 0.03 24.99
CA ASN A 513 -47.81 -0.83 26.17
C ASN A 513 -46.38 -0.88 26.71
N ARG A 514 -45.38 -1.09 25.85
CA ARG A 514 -43.97 -1.09 26.27
C ARG A 514 -43.52 0.25 26.86
N SER A 515 -43.92 1.37 26.22
CA SER A 515 -43.63 2.71 26.74
C SER A 515 -44.35 2.99 28.07
N ALA A 516 -45.59 2.52 28.22
CA ALA A 516 -46.35 2.62 29.46
C ALA A 516 -45.72 1.78 30.58
N ASP A 517 -45.35 0.53 30.32
CA ASP A 517 -44.71 -0.35 31.28
C ASP A 517 -43.38 0.24 31.77
N GLY A 518 -42.57 0.78 30.85
CA GLY A 518 -41.33 1.49 31.21
C GLY A 518 -41.55 2.69 32.14
N LEU A 519 -42.63 3.45 31.96
CA LEU A 519 -43.02 4.56 32.85
C LEU A 519 -43.50 4.08 34.23
N LEU A 520 -44.18 2.94 34.28
CA LEU A 520 -44.64 2.33 35.52
C LEU A 520 -43.47 1.79 36.34
N GLU A 521 -42.50 1.16 35.68
CA GLU A 521 -41.26 0.67 36.28
C GLU A 521 -40.38 1.82 36.80
N SER A 522 -40.31 2.95 36.06
CA SER A 522 -39.56 4.14 36.49
C SER A 522 -40.23 4.91 37.64
N GLY A 523 -41.47 4.55 38.00
CA GLY A 523 -42.21 5.22 39.08
C GLY A 523 -42.64 6.63 38.72
N HIS A 524 -42.90 6.91 37.43
CA HIS A 524 -43.22 8.25 36.95
C HIS A 524 -44.43 8.85 37.68
N PRO A 525 -44.46 10.17 38.01
CA PRO A 525 -45.56 10.79 38.78
C PRO A 525 -46.96 10.61 38.16
N ARG A 526 -47.04 10.50 36.83
CA ARG A 526 -48.29 10.25 36.09
C ARG A 526 -48.60 8.77 35.83
N SER A 527 -47.89 7.85 36.49
CA SER A 527 -48.13 6.41 36.41
C SER A 527 -49.60 5.99 36.55
N PRO A 528 -50.41 6.58 37.46
CA PRO A 528 -51.84 6.21 37.56
C PRO A 528 -52.62 6.52 36.27
N GLN A 529 -52.35 7.66 35.63
CA GLN A 529 -53.00 8.11 34.41
C GLN A 529 -52.55 7.28 33.21
N VAL A 530 -51.25 6.94 33.16
CA VAL A 530 -50.66 6.04 32.16
C VAL A 530 -51.31 4.65 32.24
N ARG A 531 -51.40 4.07 33.44
CA ARG A 531 -52.06 2.77 33.66
C ARG A 531 -53.52 2.79 33.25
N GLN A 532 -54.25 3.84 33.61
CA GLN A 532 -55.65 3.99 33.21
C GLN A 532 -55.80 4.06 31.68
N CYS A 533 -54.96 4.86 31.02
CA CYS A 533 -54.95 4.98 29.56
C CYS A 533 -54.63 3.64 28.88
N GLN A 534 -53.62 2.92 29.38
CA GLN A 534 -53.21 1.61 28.91
C GLN A 534 -54.35 0.58 29.04
N GLN A 535 -55.01 0.53 30.20
CA GLN A 535 -56.16 -0.36 30.42
C GLN A 535 -57.32 -0.03 29.48
N GLN A 536 -57.71 1.25 29.38
CA GLN A 536 -58.80 1.67 28.49
C GLN A 536 -58.51 1.35 27.01
N LEU A 537 -57.27 1.56 26.56
CA LEU A 537 -56.85 1.25 25.20
C LEU A 537 -56.94 -0.27 24.94
N ASN A 538 -56.38 -1.09 25.84
CA ASN A 538 -56.37 -2.55 25.69
C ASN A 538 -57.78 -3.17 25.79
N GLU A 539 -58.61 -2.68 26.72
CA GLU A 539 -60.02 -3.11 26.83
C GLU A 539 -60.82 -2.76 25.58
N ARG A 540 -60.62 -1.56 25.03
CA ARG A 540 -61.28 -1.16 23.78
C ARG A 540 -60.78 -1.97 22.59
N TRP A 541 -59.48 -2.21 22.50
CA TRP A 541 -58.88 -3.05 21.46
C TRP A 541 -59.40 -4.49 21.53
N GLY A 542 -59.53 -5.06 22.72
CA GLY A 542 -60.15 -6.38 22.93
C GLY A 542 -61.57 -6.42 22.39
N ARG A 543 -62.41 -5.45 22.78
CA ARG A 543 -63.79 -5.34 22.28
C ARG A 543 -63.86 -5.16 20.76
N PHE A 544 -62.97 -4.35 20.17
CA PHE A 544 -62.92 -4.15 18.73
C PHE A 544 -62.53 -5.44 17.99
N ARG A 545 -61.56 -6.21 18.51
CA ARG A 545 -61.17 -7.51 17.96
C ARG A 545 -62.32 -8.52 18.03
N GLU A 546 -63.05 -8.54 19.13
CA GLU A 546 -64.25 -9.38 19.28
C GLU A 546 -65.32 -9.00 18.26
N LEU A 547 -65.57 -7.71 18.05
CA LEU A 547 -66.53 -7.21 17.05
C LEU A 547 -66.14 -7.66 15.63
N VAL A 548 -64.87 -7.51 15.25
CA VAL A 548 -64.37 -7.98 13.94
C VAL A 548 -64.50 -9.50 13.80
N SER A 549 -64.19 -10.25 14.86
CA SER A 549 -64.33 -11.72 14.89
C SER A 549 -65.80 -12.16 14.75
N GLN A 550 -66.73 -11.47 15.38
CA GLN A 550 -68.17 -11.73 15.26
C GLN A 550 -68.65 -11.47 13.83
N TRP A 551 -68.22 -10.36 13.22
CA TRP A 551 -68.51 -10.07 11.81
C TRP A 551 -67.93 -11.12 10.86
N ARG A 552 -66.69 -11.58 11.10
CA ARG A 552 -66.07 -12.65 10.31
C ARG A 552 -66.85 -13.96 10.42
N ALA A 553 -67.27 -14.33 11.63
CA ALA A 553 -68.09 -15.51 11.85
C ALA A 553 -69.46 -15.40 11.16
N ALA A 554 -70.11 -14.23 11.22
CA ALA A 554 -71.39 -13.98 10.57
C ALA A 554 -71.31 -14.09 9.03
N VAL A 555 -70.29 -13.48 8.42
CA VAL A 555 -70.02 -13.55 6.97
C VAL A 555 -69.63 -14.97 6.54
N GLY A 556 -68.78 -15.65 7.31
CA GLY A 556 -68.40 -17.04 7.05
C GLY A 556 -69.59 -18.01 7.12
N SER A 557 -70.45 -17.86 8.12
CA SER A 557 -71.68 -18.64 8.27
C SER A 557 -72.66 -18.39 7.10
N ALA A 558 -72.80 -17.13 6.65
CA ALA A 558 -73.64 -16.80 5.49
C ALA A 558 -73.09 -17.38 4.18
N LEU A 559 -71.77 -17.35 3.97
CA LEU A 559 -71.11 -17.94 2.81
C LEU A 559 -71.26 -19.47 2.78
N ASN A 560 -71.09 -20.13 3.93
CA ASN A 560 -71.30 -21.56 4.07
C ASN A 560 -72.75 -21.95 3.74
N LEU A 561 -73.72 -21.18 4.24
CA LEU A 561 -75.14 -21.43 4.00
C LEU A 561 -75.51 -21.33 2.51
N LEU A 562 -75.11 -20.25 1.83
CA LEU A 562 -75.44 -20.05 0.42
C LEU A 562 -74.72 -21.05 -0.50
N SER A 563 -73.47 -21.39 -0.18
CA SER A 563 -72.72 -22.43 -0.91
C SER A 563 -73.40 -23.79 -0.76
N PHE A 564 -73.81 -24.16 0.46
CA PHE A 564 -74.57 -25.38 0.73
C PHE A 564 -75.91 -25.43 -0.04
N GLN A 565 -76.65 -24.31 -0.05
CA GLN A 565 -77.92 -24.23 -0.78
C GLN A 565 -77.73 -24.46 -2.29
N LEU A 566 -76.70 -23.84 -2.88
CA LEU A 566 -76.35 -24.00 -4.28
C LEU A 566 -75.97 -25.47 -4.59
N GLU A 567 -75.05 -26.05 -3.81
CA GLU A 567 -74.58 -27.43 -4.02
C GLU A 567 -75.70 -28.47 -3.87
N CYS A 568 -76.65 -28.26 -2.93
CA CYS A 568 -77.84 -29.12 -2.79
C CYS A 568 -78.77 -29.03 -4.00
N GLU A 569 -79.04 -27.83 -4.50
CA GLU A 569 -79.92 -27.62 -5.66
C GLU A 569 -79.31 -28.21 -6.94
N GLU A 570 -78.02 -27.99 -7.18
CA GLU A 570 -77.29 -28.55 -8.32
C GLU A 570 -77.28 -30.09 -8.28
N THR A 571 -76.95 -30.67 -7.12
CA THR A 571 -76.91 -32.13 -6.94
C THR A 571 -78.30 -32.75 -7.16
N ARG A 572 -79.35 -32.13 -6.60
CA ARG A 572 -80.73 -32.59 -6.79
C ARG A 572 -81.18 -32.48 -8.25
N ALA A 573 -80.91 -31.37 -8.93
CA ALA A 573 -81.27 -31.16 -10.32
C ALA A 573 -80.59 -32.20 -11.24
N TRP A 574 -79.31 -32.49 -10.97
CA TRP A 574 -78.56 -33.52 -11.70
C TRP A 574 -79.17 -34.92 -11.50
N LEU A 575 -79.49 -35.31 -10.26
CA LEU A 575 -80.08 -36.62 -9.94
C LEU A 575 -81.41 -36.83 -10.66
N LEU A 576 -82.33 -35.85 -10.59
CA LEU A 576 -83.63 -35.93 -11.27
C LEU A 576 -83.50 -36.05 -12.80
N SER A 577 -82.51 -35.37 -13.39
CA SER A 577 -82.21 -35.49 -14.81
C SER A 577 -81.80 -36.92 -15.18
N LYS A 578 -80.93 -37.55 -14.38
CA LYS A 578 -80.48 -38.93 -14.60
C LYS A 578 -81.62 -39.94 -14.39
N THR A 579 -82.53 -39.73 -13.44
CA THR A 579 -83.72 -40.58 -13.25
C THR A 579 -84.59 -40.61 -14.51
N ARG A 580 -84.83 -39.45 -15.12
CA ARG A 580 -85.57 -39.36 -16.40
C ARG A 580 -84.89 -40.15 -17.52
N VAL A 581 -83.55 -40.12 -17.58
CA VAL A 581 -82.80 -40.90 -18.56
C VAL A 581 -83.04 -42.41 -18.35
N VAL A 582 -83.03 -42.89 -17.11
CA VAL A 582 -83.32 -44.31 -16.80
C VAL A 582 -84.74 -44.69 -17.21
N GLU A 583 -85.73 -43.86 -16.91
CA GLU A 583 -87.13 -44.12 -17.28
C GLU A 583 -87.37 -44.17 -18.80
N SER A 584 -86.65 -43.34 -19.57
CA SER A 584 -86.74 -43.34 -21.04
C SER A 584 -86.27 -44.64 -21.70
N THR A 585 -85.54 -45.50 -20.98
CA THR A 585 -85.06 -46.79 -21.50
C THR A 585 -86.16 -47.86 -21.61
N LYS A 586 -87.39 -47.58 -21.11
CA LYS A 586 -88.53 -48.52 -21.13
C LYS A 586 -88.99 -48.91 -22.55
N GLU A 587 -88.71 -48.10 -23.58
CA GLU A 587 -89.23 -48.30 -24.95
C GLU A 587 -88.31 -49.13 -25.87
N LEU A 588 -87.07 -49.43 -25.49
CA LEU A 588 -86.04 -50.06 -26.33
C LEU A 588 -86.00 -51.60 -26.30
N GLY A 589 -86.89 -52.28 -25.58
CA GLY A 589 -86.79 -53.73 -25.29
C GLY A 589 -87.76 -54.60 -26.10
N ARG A 590 -87.59 -54.71 -27.42
CA ARG A 590 -88.34 -55.69 -28.23
C ARG A 590 -87.46 -56.68 -29.02
N ASP A 591 -86.14 -56.53 -28.98
CA ASP A 591 -85.17 -57.44 -29.58
C ASP A 591 -83.94 -57.64 -28.67
N LEU A 592 -83.21 -58.74 -28.85
CA LEU A 592 -82.05 -59.11 -28.01
C LEU A 592 -80.94 -58.04 -28.05
N ALA A 593 -80.78 -57.35 -29.17
CA ALA A 593 -79.80 -56.27 -29.34
C ALA A 593 -80.17 -54.98 -28.54
N GLY A 594 -81.45 -54.59 -28.52
CA GLY A 594 -81.95 -53.47 -27.74
C GLY A 594 -81.78 -53.67 -26.23
N VAL A 595 -82.03 -54.89 -25.76
CA VAL A 595 -81.82 -55.30 -24.35
C VAL A 595 -80.37 -55.11 -23.89
N LEU A 596 -79.39 -55.52 -24.71
CA LEU A 596 -77.96 -55.36 -24.42
C LEU A 596 -77.48 -53.89 -24.48
N ALA A 597 -78.08 -53.06 -25.33
CA ALA A 597 -77.78 -51.63 -25.38
C ALA A 597 -78.30 -50.89 -24.14
N THR A 598 -79.49 -51.25 -23.64
CA THR A 598 -80.03 -50.70 -22.39
C THR A 598 -79.20 -51.09 -21.18
N GLN A 599 -78.71 -52.32 -21.07
CA GLN A 599 -77.84 -52.73 -19.97
C GLN A 599 -76.54 -51.90 -19.89
N ARG A 600 -75.88 -51.61 -21.02
CA ARG A 600 -74.67 -50.79 -21.03
C ARG A 600 -74.90 -49.35 -20.55
N LYS A 601 -76.05 -48.75 -20.89
CA LYS A 601 -76.41 -47.40 -20.42
C LYS A 601 -76.71 -47.37 -18.92
N LEU A 602 -77.39 -48.39 -18.40
CA LEU A 602 -77.70 -48.49 -16.96
C LEU A 602 -76.41 -48.61 -16.13
N TYR A 603 -75.46 -49.44 -16.57
CA TYR A 603 -74.16 -49.57 -15.91
C TYR A 603 -73.35 -48.27 -15.88
N GLY A 604 -73.43 -47.45 -16.94
CA GLY A 604 -72.79 -46.14 -16.98
C GLY A 604 -73.37 -45.16 -15.95
N ILE A 605 -74.69 -45.16 -15.78
CA ILE A 605 -75.38 -44.31 -14.79
C ILE A 605 -75.10 -44.79 -13.36
N GLU A 606 -75.03 -46.10 -13.12
CA GLU A 606 -74.65 -46.69 -11.82
C GLU A 606 -73.26 -46.25 -11.36
N ARG A 607 -72.29 -46.12 -12.27
CA ARG A 607 -70.95 -45.63 -11.93
C ARG A 607 -70.94 -44.14 -11.60
N GLU A 608 -71.72 -43.32 -12.32
CA GLU A 608 -71.84 -41.88 -12.03
C GLU A 608 -72.56 -41.61 -10.70
N LEU A 609 -73.47 -42.51 -10.30
CA LEU A 609 -74.21 -42.44 -9.05
C LEU A 609 -73.28 -42.38 -7.82
N ALA A 610 -72.20 -43.16 -7.82
CA ALA A 610 -71.20 -43.17 -6.74
C ALA A 610 -70.56 -41.79 -6.50
N ALA A 611 -70.39 -40.99 -7.55
CA ALA A 611 -69.86 -39.62 -7.42
C ALA A 611 -70.89 -38.66 -6.80
N ALA A 612 -72.18 -38.85 -7.10
CA ALA A 612 -73.25 -38.06 -6.48
C ALA A 612 -73.51 -38.49 -5.02
N GLU A 613 -73.36 -39.77 -4.69
CA GLU A 613 -73.38 -40.27 -3.31
C GLU A 613 -72.25 -39.62 -2.49
N SER A 614 -71.03 -39.59 -3.01
CA SER A 614 -69.91 -38.91 -2.35
C SER A 614 -70.16 -37.42 -2.13
N ARG A 615 -70.89 -36.73 -3.03
CA ARG A 615 -71.27 -35.32 -2.85
C ARG A 615 -72.33 -35.16 -1.76
N LEU A 616 -73.34 -36.02 -1.71
CA LEU A 616 -74.32 -36.02 -0.62
C LEU A 616 -73.70 -36.36 0.73
N ASP A 617 -72.73 -37.28 0.76
CA ASP A 617 -71.94 -37.60 1.95
C ASP A 617 -71.14 -36.41 2.47
N ALA A 618 -70.65 -35.54 1.59
CA ALA A 618 -69.98 -34.28 1.97
C ALA A 618 -70.97 -33.19 2.44
N LEU A 619 -72.18 -33.15 1.86
CA LEU A 619 -73.23 -32.20 2.23
C LEU A 619 -73.89 -32.52 3.59
N ARG A 620 -73.96 -33.79 4.01
CA ARG A 620 -74.50 -34.23 5.32
C ARG A 620 -73.83 -33.58 6.55
N PRO A 621 -72.49 -33.62 6.70
CA PRO A 621 -71.82 -32.95 7.82
C PRO A 621 -71.93 -31.42 7.72
N GLN A 622 -71.90 -30.84 6.51
CA GLN A 622 -72.12 -29.40 6.32
C GLN A 622 -73.51 -28.95 6.75
N ALA A 623 -74.56 -29.71 6.41
CA ALA A 623 -75.93 -29.44 6.86
C ALA A 623 -76.06 -29.53 8.39
N SER A 624 -75.38 -30.52 9.00
CA SER A 624 -75.38 -30.72 10.45
C SER A 624 -74.69 -29.56 11.18
N LEU A 625 -73.58 -29.04 10.63
CA LEU A 625 -72.88 -27.88 11.15
C LEU A 625 -73.74 -26.61 11.00
N LEU A 626 -74.32 -26.37 9.83
CA LEU A 626 -75.21 -25.23 9.60
C LEU A 626 -76.45 -25.26 10.50
N ALA A 627 -76.99 -26.45 10.81
CA ALA A 627 -78.11 -26.61 11.73
C ALA A 627 -77.72 -26.32 13.19
N GLN A 628 -76.47 -26.56 13.58
CA GLN A 628 -75.96 -26.18 14.91
C GLN A 628 -75.67 -24.67 14.99
N GLU A 629 -75.13 -24.09 13.93
CA GLU A 629 -74.79 -22.66 13.87
C GLU A 629 -76.02 -21.77 13.74
N ARG A 630 -77.05 -22.20 12.99
CA ARG A 630 -78.31 -21.48 12.77
C ARG A 630 -79.52 -22.40 12.91
N PRO A 631 -79.99 -22.64 14.15
CA PRO A 631 -81.11 -23.53 14.43
C PRO A 631 -82.39 -23.12 13.71
N GLU A 632 -82.61 -21.83 13.49
CA GLU A 632 -83.79 -21.30 12.79
C GLU A 632 -83.88 -21.73 11.31
N LEU A 633 -82.76 -22.10 10.68
CA LEU A 633 -82.70 -22.58 9.29
C LEU A 633 -82.51 -24.10 9.21
N ALA A 634 -82.39 -24.79 10.33
CA ALA A 634 -82.14 -26.24 10.40
C ALA A 634 -83.23 -27.06 9.68
N GLU A 635 -84.49 -26.63 9.76
CA GLU A 635 -85.59 -27.30 9.04
C GLU A 635 -85.50 -27.10 7.52
N ASP A 636 -85.00 -25.95 7.04
CA ASP A 636 -84.85 -25.70 5.61
C ASP A 636 -83.63 -26.44 5.04
N THR A 637 -82.50 -26.44 5.77
CA THR A 637 -81.31 -27.20 5.38
C THR A 637 -81.56 -28.71 5.39
N ALA A 638 -82.28 -29.23 6.39
CA ALA A 638 -82.69 -30.62 6.44
C ALA A 638 -83.64 -30.98 5.30
N ARG A 639 -84.63 -30.12 4.99
CA ARG A 639 -85.55 -30.34 3.86
C ARG A 639 -84.83 -30.37 2.51
N ARG A 640 -83.84 -29.51 2.29
CA ARG A 640 -83.07 -29.47 1.05
C ARG A 640 -82.18 -30.70 0.88
N LEU A 641 -81.51 -31.12 1.96
CA LEU A 641 -80.72 -32.35 1.97
C LEU A 641 -81.60 -33.58 1.76
N ALA A 642 -82.75 -33.67 2.44
CA ALA A 642 -83.74 -34.72 2.25
C ALA A 642 -84.24 -34.74 0.80
N GLY A 643 -84.55 -33.59 0.20
CA GLY A 643 -84.98 -33.53 -1.20
C GLY A 643 -83.91 -33.98 -2.21
N ALA A 644 -82.62 -33.86 -1.88
CA ALA A 644 -81.54 -34.42 -2.70
C ALA A 644 -81.33 -35.93 -2.43
N GLN A 645 -81.52 -36.38 -1.19
CA GLN A 645 -81.53 -37.79 -0.80
C GLN A 645 -82.70 -38.55 -1.44
N ASP A 646 -83.90 -37.99 -1.42
CA ASP A 646 -85.09 -38.57 -2.07
C ASP A 646 -84.87 -38.71 -3.59
N ALA A 647 -84.18 -37.75 -4.22
CA ALA A 647 -83.82 -37.83 -5.63
C ALA A 647 -82.78 -38.94 -5.91
N MET A 648 -81.86 -39.18 -4.97
CA MET A 648 -80.91 -40.30 -5.01
C MET A 648 -81.63 -41.64 -4.90
N ASP A 649 -82.49 -41.77 -3.89
CA ASP A 649 -83.27 -42.99 -3.63
C ASP A 649 -84.22 -43.28 -4.81
N GLY A 650 -84.80 -42.23 -5.42
CA GLY A 650 -85.62 -42.34 -6.63
C GLY A 650 -84.84 -42.83 -7.86
N LEU A 651 -83.60 -42.34 -8.07
CA LEU A 651 -82.73 -42.84 -9.15
C LEU A 651 -82.33 -44.30 -8.92
N GLN A 652 -81.94 -44.66 -7.68
CA GLN A 652 -81.63 -46.03 -7.29
C GLN A 652 -82.84 -46.97 -7.48
N GLY A 653 -84.04 -46.51 -7.12
CA GLY A 653 -85.29 -47.24 -7.34
C GLY A 653 -85.57 -47.47 -8.83
N ALA A 654 -85.49 -46.42 -9.65
CA ALA A 654 -85.70 -46.53 -11.10
C ALA A 654 -84.69 -47.49 -11.77
N LEU A 655 -83.43 -47.51 -11.32
CA LEU A 655 -82.42 -48.45 -11.79
C LEU A 655 -82.77 -49.90 -11.40
N ARG A 656 -83.20 -50.14 -10.15
CA ARG A 656 -83.60 -51.46 -9.65
C ARG A 656 -84.82 -52.02 -10.39
N ASP A 657 -85.86 -51.21 -10.58
CA ASP A 657 -87.08 -51.63 -11.27
C ASP A 657 -86.80 -51.99 -12.73
N ARG A 658 -85.91 -51.22 -13.39
CA ARG A 658 -85.53 -51.51 -14.78
C ARG A 658 -84.64 -52.76 -14.88
N ALA A 659 -83.75 -52.98 -13.92
CA ALA A 659 -82.94 -54.19 -13.84
C ALA A 659 -83.82 -55.44 -13.65
N ALA A 660 -84.85 -55.37 -12.80
CA ALA A 660 -85.81 -56.45 -12.60
C ALA A 660 -86.61 -56.77 -13.87
N ALA A 661 -87.03 -55.76 -14.63
CA ALA A 661 -87.80 -55.93 -15.87
C ALA A 661 -87.00 -56.56 -17.03
N LEU A 662 -85.66 -56.58 -16.98
CA LEU A 662 -84.79 -57.22 -17.99
C LEU A 662 -84.29 -58.62 -17.58
N GLY A 663 -84.77 -59.16 -16.45
CA GLY A 663 -84.26 -60.36 -15.79
C GLY A 663 -84.39 -61.69 -16.56
N GLU A 664 -85.32 -61.81 -17.53
CA GLU A 664 -85.46 -63.03 -18.34
C GLU A 664 -84.35 -63.18 -19.40
N ALA A 665 -83.70 -62.10 -19.82
CA ALA A 665 -82.59 -62.15 -20.77
C ALA A 665 -81.26 -62.60 -20.14
N GLY A 666 -81.10 -62.46 -18.82
CA GLY A 666 -79.91 -62.93 -18.09
C GLY A 666 -79.89 -64.45 -17.87
N GLN A 667 -81.05 -65.09 -17.83
CA GLN A 667 -81.17 -66.55 -17.69
C GLN A 667 -80.74 -67.29 -18.96
N LEU A 668 -80.94 -66.69 -20.15
CA LEU A 668 -80.50 -67.22 -21.44
C LEU A 668 -78.97 -67.33 -21.53
N GLN A 669 -78.23 -66.35 -20.99
CA GLN A 669 -76.77 -66.35 -21.04
C GLN A 669 -76.15 -67.36 -20.07
N SER A 670 -76.72 -67.52 -18.87
CA SER A 670 -76.30 -68.58 -17.94
C SER A 670 -76.53 -69.97 -18.53
N PHE A 671 -77.69 -70.18 -19.15
CA PHE A 671 -78.05 -71.46 -19.77
C PHE A 671 -77.10 -71.86 -20.91
N LEU A 672 -76.72 -70.91 -21.78
CA LEU A 672 -75.80 -71.19 -22.89
C LEU A 672 -74.42 -71.65 -22.39
N GLN A 673 -73.94 -71.09 -21.26
CA GLN A 673 -72.69 -71.52 -20.64
C GLN A 673 -72.80 -72.95 -20.07
N ASP A 674 -73.88 -73.24 -19.34
CA ASP A 674 -74.09 -74.56 -18.73
C ASP A 674 -74.23 -75.68 -19.80
N LEU A 675 -74.83 -75.37 -20.95
CA LEU A 675 -74.97 -76.29 -22.09
C LEU A 675 -73.62 -76.71 -22.70
N ASP A 676 -72.70 -75.75 -22.84
CA ASP A 676 -71.38 -75.99 -23.43
C ASP A 676 -70.51 -76.86 -22.50
N ASP A 677 -70.55 -76.60 -21.20
CA ASP A 677 -69.74 -77.31 -20.20
C ASP A 677 -70.17 -78.79 -20.07
N PHE A 678 -71.47 -79.09 -20.08
CA PHE A 678 -71.97 -80.47 -19.96
C PHE A 678 -71.68 -81.31 -21.22
N GLN A 679 -71.75 -80.72 -22.42
CA GLN A 679 -71.43 -81.41 -23.67
C GLN A 679 -69.99 -81.93 -23.71
N ALA A 680 -69.04 -81.15 -23.21
CA ALA A 680 -67.62 -81.53 -23.18
C ALA A 680 -67.37 -82.74 -22.26
N TRP A 681 -68.00 -82.77 -21.08
CA TRP A 681 -67.89 -83.87 -20.14
C TRP A 681 -68.47 -85.19 -20.70
N LEU A 682 -69.68 -85.14 -21.28
CA LEU A 682 -70.40 -86.31 -21.79
C LEU A 682 -69.57 -87.14 -22.78
N PHE A 683 -68.87 -86.45 -23.68
CA PHE A 683 -68.02 -87.08 -24.68
C PHE A 683 -66.80 -87.81 -24.07
N GLY A 684 -66.24 -87.26 -22.98
CA GLY A 684 -65.15 -87.89 -22.24
C GLY A 684 -65.55 -89.22 -21.59
N ALA A 685 -66.72 -89.25 -20.94
CA ALA A 685 -67.22 -90.44 -20.22
C ALA A 685 -67.51 -91.63 -21.16
N GLN A 686 -68.11 -91.39 -22.33
CA GLN A 686 -68.40 -92.45 -23.32
C GLN A 686 -67.15 -93.17 -23.83
N LYS A 687 -66.05 -92.43 -23.99
CA LYS A 687 -64.79 -92.99 -24.45
C LYS A 687 -64.16 -93.93 -23.42
N ALA A 688 -64.29 -93.65 -22.13
CA ALA A 688 -63.68 -94.44 -21.06
C ALA A 688 -64.33 -95.82 -20.88
N VAL A 689 -65.64 -95.95 -21.08
CA VAL A 689 -66.39 -97.21 -20.91
C VAL A 689 -66.14 -98.19 -22.07
N ALA A 690 -65.77 -97.70 -23.26
CA ALA A 690 -65.61 -98.52 -24.46
C ALA A 690 -64.30 -99.33 -24.54
N SER A 691 -63.27 -99.00 -23.76
CA SER A 691 -61.87 -99.33 -24.09
C SER A 691 -61.18 -100.44 -23.27
N THR A 692 -61.89 -101.42 -22.71
CA THR A 692 -61.26 -102.59 -22.03
C THR A 692 -61.84 -103.92 -22.50
N GLU A 693 -61.07 -104.71 -23.25
CA GLU A 693 -61.43 -106.07 -23.71
C GLU A 693 -60.73 -107.19 -22.90
N GLU A 694 -60.49 -106.98 -21.60
CA GLU A 694 -59.79 -107.95 -20.74
C GLU A 694 -60.77 -108.96 -20.10
N VAL A 695 -60.41 -110.27 -20.14
CA VAL A 695 -61.15 -111.37 -19.49
C VAL A 695 -60.37 -111.85 -18.25
N PRO A 696 -60.94 -111.80 -17.04
CA PRO A 696 -60.21 -112.10 -15.81
C PRO A 696 -59.91 -113.60 -15.64
N THR A 697 -58.71 -113.91 -15.16
CA THR A 697 -58.19 -115.29 -15.08
C THR A 697 -58.28 -115.91 -13.68
N SER A 698 -58.65 -115.12 -12.66
CA SER A 698 -58.90 -115.57 -11.29
C SER A 698 -60.08 -114.82 -10.65
N VAL A 699 -60.65 -115.36 -9.57
CA VAL A 699 -61.77 -114.72 -8.84
C VAL A 699 -61.40 -113.31 -8.40
N GLY A 700 -60.23 -113.11 -7.79
CA GLY A 700 -59.81 -111.79 -7.30
C GLY A 700 -59.61 -110.75 -8.41
N GLU A 701 -59.13 -111.17 -9.58
CA GLU A 701 -58.94 -110.28 -10.72
C GLU A 701 -60.28 -109.87 -11.37
N ALA A 702 -61.28 -110.76 -11.34
CA ALA A 702 -62.65 -110.46 -11.78
C ALA A 702 -63.35 -109.48 -10.84
N GLU A 703 -63.18 -109.62 -9.52
CA GLU A 703 -63.73 -108.70 -8.52
C GLU A 703 -63.15 -107.30 -8.67
N GLU A 704 -61.85 -107.16 -8.97
CA GLU A 704 -61.22 -105.85 -9.10
C GLU A 704 -61.67 -105.08 -10.36
N LEU A 705 -61.84 -105.77 -11.50
CA LEU A 705 -62.40 -105.17 -12.70
C LEU A 705 -63.87 -104.75 -12.51
N LEU A 706 -64.66 -105.55 -11.80
CA LEU A 706 -66.03 -105.18 -11.42
C LEU A 706 -66.05 -103.95 -10.51
N ARG A 707 -65.09 -103.82 -9.59
CA ARG A 707 -65.01 -102.65 -8.70
C ARG A 707 -64.68 -101.36 -9.46
N LYS A 708 -63.77 -101.44 -10.44
CA LYS A 708 -63.41 -100.29 -11.30
C LYS A 708 -64.55 -99.89 -12.23
N HIS A 709 -65.27 -100.86 -12.78
CA HIS A 709 -66.52 -100.59 -13.50
C HIS A 709 -67.51 -99.93 -12.53
N ALA A 710 -67.88 -100.53 -11.40
CA ALA A 710 -68.82 -99.91 -10.46
C ALA A 710 -68.52 -98.45 -10.08
N ALA A 711 -67.26 -98.06 -9.91
CA ALA A 711 -66.87 -96.67 -9.62
C ALA A 711 -67.18 -95.68 -10.75
N ALA A 712 -67.07 -96.07 -12.02
CA ALA A 712 -67.44 -95.19 -13.14
C ALA A 712 -68.96 -95.13 -13.38
N LEU A 713 -69.75 -96.07 -12.84
CA LEU A 713 -71.22 -95.93 -12.80
C LEU A 713 -71.59 -94.79 -11.85
N GLU A 714 -70.94 -94.77 -10.69
CA GLU A 714 -71.24 -93.80 -9.63
C GLU A 714 -70.98 -92.35 -10.11
N ASP A 715 -69.92 -92.12 -10.90
CA ASP A 715 -69.64 -90.81 -11.50
C ASP A 715 -70.67 -90.40 -12.57
N ALA A 716 -71.09 -91.35 -13.42
CA ALA A 716 -72.17 -91.10 -14.38
C ALA A 716 -73.51 -90.85 -13.67
N GLU A 717 -73.87 -91.64 -12.66
CA GLU A 717 -75.09 -91.45 -11.87
C GLU A 717 -75.09 -90.10 -11.15
N GLY A 718 -73.94 -89.62 -10.67
CA GLY A 718 -73.79 -88.29 -10.05
C GLY A 718 -74.14 -87.12 -10.97
N HIS A 719 -73.98 -87.26 -12.28
CA HIS A 719 -74.29 -86.22 -13.26
C HIS A 719 -75.72 -86.29 -13.82
N THR A 720 -76.51 -87.29 -13.40
CA THR A 720 -77.91 -87.44 -13.85
C THR A 720 -78.75 -86.21 -13.51
N ALA A 721 -78.57 -85.64 -12.31
CA ALA A 721 -79.29 -84.44 -11.88
C ALA A 721 -78.93 -83.21 -12.72
N ALA A 722 -77.66 -83.06 -13.10
CA ALA A 722 -77.18 -81.97 -13.96
C ALA A 722 -77.73 -82.11 -15.39
N PHE A 723 -77.74 -83.32 -15.93
CA PHE A 723 -78.35 -83.62 -17.23
C PHE A 723 -79.85 -83.30 -17.26
N THR A 724 -80.61 -83.75 -16.27
CA THR A 724 -82.05 -83.48 -16.18
C THR A 724 -82.32 -81.99 -16.02
N ALA A 725 -81.56 -81.29 -15.17
CA ALA A 725 -81.71 -79.85 -14.98
C ALA A 725 -81.41 -79.06 -16.26
N LEU A 726 -80.43 -79.50 -17.05
CA LEU A 726 -80.02 -78.86 -18.30
C LEU A 726 -81.02 -79.08 -19.43
N LEU A 727 -81.64 -80.27 -19.52
CA LEU A 727 -82.75 -80.51 -20.44
C LEU A 727 -84.01 -79.74 -20.03
N GLU A 728 -84.35 -79.72 -18.74
CA GLU A 728 -85.50 -78.94 -18.23
C GLU A 728 -85.29 -77.43 -18.41
N ALA A 729 -84.05 -76.93 -18.24
CA ALA A 729 -83.69 -75.55 -18.53
C ALA A 729 -83.74 -75.28 -20.04
N GLY A 730 -83.24 -76.20 -20.86
CA GLY A 730 -83.28 -76.08 -22.31
C GLY A 730 -84.70 -76.09 -22.88
N GLU A 731 -85.59 -76.93 -22.35
CA GLU A 731 -87.02 -76.90 -22.69
C GLU A 731 -87.69 -75.62 -22.22
N ARG A 732 -87.41 -75.12 -21.01
CA ARG A 732 -87.95 -73.82 -20.56
C ARG A 732 -87.48 -72.64 -21.39
N VAL A 733 -86.22 -72.63 -21.79
CA VAL A 733 -85.62 -71.51 -22.54
C VAL A 733 -86.01 -71.55 -24.03
N THR A 734 -86.34 -72.71 -24.57
CA THR A 734 -86.72 -72.87 -25.98
C THR A 734 -88.22 -73.06 -26.23
N SER A 735 -89.03 -73.23 -25.18
CA SER A 735 -90.49 -73.34 -25.26
C SER A 735 -91.12 -71.97 -25.56
N ASN A 736 -92.02 -71.94 -26.56
CA ASN A 736 -92.72 -70.76 -27.07
C ASN A 736 -91.88 -69.71 -27.84
N GLN A 737 -90.72 -70.08 -28.41
CA GLN A 737 -89.92 -69.19 -29.28
C GLN A 737 -89.79 -69.78 -30.69
N GLU A 738 -90.19 -69.02 -31.73
CA GLU A 738 -90.16 -69.47 -33.14
C GLU A 738 -88.97 -68.89 -33.93
N ASP A 739 -88.09 -68.14 -33.27
CA ASP A 739 -86.95 -67.50 -33.91
C ASP A 739 -85.87 -68.54 -34.32
N PRO A 740 -85.24 -68.38 -35.50
CA PRO A 740 -84.30 -69.35 -36.06
C PRO A 740 -83.05 -69.61 -35.19
N GLU A 741 -82.68 -68.65 -34.33
CA GLU A 741 -81.56 -68.78 -33.39
C GLU A 741 -81.87 -69.76 -32.24
N TYR A 742 -83.14 -69.90 -31.84
CA TYR A 742 -83.57 -70.87 -30.82
C TYR A 742 -83.74 -72.30 -31.39
N GLU A 743 -83.97 -72.44 -32.70
CA GLU A 743 -84.05 -73.75 -33.36
C GLU A 743 -82.68 -74.46 -33.37
N GLN A 744 -81.60 -73.72 -33.61
CA GLN A 744 -80.22 -74.25 -33.54
C GLN A 744 -79.88 -74.74 -32.12
N LEU A 745 -80.40 -74.07 -31.10
CA LEU A 745 -80.20 -74.45 -29.69
C LEU A 745 -80.93 -75.76 -29.33
N ARG A 746 -82.10 -76.03 -29.92
CA ARG A 746 -82.81 -77.32 -29.74
C ARG A 746 -82.08 -78.49 -30.39
N GLU A 747 -81.48 -78.31 -31.56
CA GLU A 747 -80.67 -79.36 -32.19
C GLU A 747 -79.48 -79.76 -31.32
N ARG A 748 -78.82 -78.77 -30.69
CA ARG A 748 -77.71 -79.03 -29.76
C ARG A 748 -78.15 -79.85 -28.55
N LEU A 749 -79.31 -79.53 -27.96
CA LEU A 749 -79.86 -80.27 -26.79
C LEU A 749 -80.18 -81.73 -27.12
N ARG A 750 -80.80 -82.01 -28.28
CA ARG A 750 -81.07 -83.40 -28.73
C ARG A 750 -79.80 -84.23 -28.88
N GLY A 751 -78.69 -83.62 -29.30
CA GLY A 751 -77.39 -84.28 -29.39
C GLY A 751 -76.87 -84.78 -28.03
N VAL A 752 -77.08 -83.99 -26.97
CA VAL A 752 -76.70 -84.36 -25.59
C VAL A 752 -77.54 -85.52 -25.08
N GLU A 753 -78.85 -85.47 -25.32
CA GLU A 753 -79.80 -86.49 -24.88
C GLU A 753 -79.51 -87.87 -25.52
N ALA A 754 -79.24 -87.89 -26.82
CA ALA A 754 -78.85 -89.10 -27.52
C ALA A 754 -77.53 -89.70 -26.98
N GLY A 755 -76.54 -88.83 -26.65
CA GLY A 755 -75.27 -89.27 -26.07
C GLY A 755 -75.43 -89.87 -24.67
N TRP A 756 -76.26 -89.29 -23.81
CA TRP A 756 -76.52 -89.81 -22.47
C TRP A 756 -77.07 -91.23 -22.46
N GLY A 757 -78.05 -91.50 -23.33
CA GLY A 757 -78.64 -92.83 -23.46
C GLY A 757 -77.68 -93.88 -24.02
N ALA A 758 -76.73 -93.49 -24.88
CA ALA A 758 -75.72 -94.41 -25.41
C ALA A 758 -74.73 -94.87 -24.31
N LEU A 759 -74.33 -93.96 -23.41
CA LEU A 759 -73.41 -94.26 -22.30
C LEU A 759 -73.97 -95.38 -21.39
N HIS A 760 -75.25 -95.28 -20.99
CA HIS A 760 -75.90 -96.27 -20.13
C HIS A 760 -76.03 -97.64 -20.79
N LYS A 761 -76.29 -97.70 -22.10
CA LYS A 761 -76.34 -98.98 -22.83
C LYS A 761 -74.98 -99.67 -22.90
N MET A 762 -73.91 -98.89 -23.11
CA MET A 762 -72.54 -99.39 -23.09
C MET A 762 -72.15 -99.90 -21.70
N TRP A 763 -72.62 -99.20 -20.66
CA TRP A 763 -72.43 -99.56 -19.27
C TRP A 763 -72.95 -100.97 -18.92
N ASP A 764 -74.25 -101.20 -19.19
CA ASP A 764 -74.95 -102.44 -18.85
C ASP A 764 -74.34 -103.66 -19.54
N ALA A 765 -73.92 -103.50 -20.79
CA ALA A 765 -73.31 -104.57 -21.57
C ALA A 765 -71.99 -105.04 -20.91
N ARG A 766 -71.16 -104.10 -20.44
CA ARG A 766 -69.88 -104.41 -19.79
C ARG A 766 -70.08 -105.00 -18.39
N GLN A 767 -71.06 -104.52 -17.63
CA GLN A 767 -71.37 -105.04 -16.28
C GLN A 767 -71.80 -106.53 -16.33
N ARG A 768 -72.67 -106.89 -17.29
CA ARG A 768 -73.10 -108.28 -17.48
C ARG A 768 -71.93 -109.19 -17.87
N PHE A 769 -71.06 -108.70 -18.74
CA PHE A 769 -69.88 -109.45 -19.18
C PHE A 769 -68.93 -109.76 -18.01
N LEU A 770 -68.62 -108.76 -17.18
CA LEU A 770 -67.72 -108.94 -16.04
C LEU A 770 -68.34 -109.82 -14.94
N ALA A 771 -69.65 -109.71 -14.68
CA ALA A 771 -70.35 -110.56 -13.71
C ALA A 771 -70.40 -112.04 -14.13
N GLN A 772 -70.58 -112.33 -15.43
CA GLN A 772 -70.49 -113.70 -15.95
C GLN A 772 -69.08 -114.29 -15.77
N CYS A 773 -68.05 -113.48 -15.97
CA CYS A 773 -66.67 -113.92 -15.75
C CYS A 773 -66.41 -114.25 -14.26
N LEU A 774 -66.94 -113.47 -13.33
CA LEU A 774 -66.83 -113.74 -11.88
C LEU A 774 -67.54 -115.05 -11.49
N GLY A 775 -68.80 -115.23 -11.91
CA GLY A 775 -69.56 -116.45 -11.59
C GLY A 775 -68.93 -117.73 -12.13
N PHE A 776 -68.27 -117.67 -13.29
CA PHE A 776 -67.50 -118.79 -13.82
C PHE A 776 -66.31 -119.16 -12.93
N GLN A 777 -65.60 -118.15 -12.41
CA GLN A 777 -64.44 -118.36 -11.54
C GLN A 777 -64.85 -118.86 -10.13
N GLU A 778 -65.98 -118.40 -9.60
CA GLU A 778 -66.53 -118.88 -8.32
C GLU A 778 -67.06 -120.32 -8.41
N PHE A 779 -67.71 -120.69 -9.51
CA PHE A 779 -68.11 -122.08 -9.75
C PHE A 779 -66.90 -123.03 -9.74
N LEU A 780 -65.78 -122.63 -10.36
CA LEU A 780 -64.54 -123.40 -10.35
C LEU A 780 -63.95 -123.57 -8.94
N ARG A 781 -64.09 -122.55 -8.07
CA ARG A 781 -63.67 -122.60 -6.66
C ARG A 781 -64.56 -123.53 -5.85
N ASP A 782 -65.87 -123.40 -6.00
CA ASP A 782 -66.86 -124.10 -5.19
C ASP A 782 -67.00 -125.58 -5.60
N ALA A 783 -66.82 -125.91 -6.89
CA ALA A 783 -66.72 -127.30 -7.37
C ALA A 783 -65.55 -128.06 -6.70
N LYS A 784 -64.41 -127.39 -6.46
CA LYS A 784 -63.27 -127.93 -5.71
C LYS A 784 -63.57 -128.13 -4.22
N GLN A 785 -64.38 -127.25 -3.61
CA GLN A 785 -64.79 -127.38 -2.21
C GLN A 785 -65.90 -128.42 -2.00
N ALA A 786 -66.78 -128.62 -2.98
CA ALA A 786 -67.78 -129.69 -2.97
C ALA A 786 -67.15 -131.10 -3.07
N GLU A 787 -66.08 -131.27 -3.86
CA GLU A 787 -65.28 -132.52 -3.86
C GLU A 787 -64.72 -132.86 -2.47
N ILE A 788 -64.28 -131.85 -1.71
CA ILE A 788 -63.73 -132.01 -0.36
C ILE A 788 -64.83 -132.38 0.66
N LEU A 789 -66.03 -131.82 0.54
CA LEU A 789 -67.15 -132.10 1.45
C LEU A 789 -67.84 -133.44 1.15
N LEU A 790 -67.88 -133.90 -0.10
CA LEU A 790 -68.37 -135.23 -0.48
C LEU A 790 -67.46 -136.36 0.04
N ALA A 791 -66.16 -136.12 0.23
CA ALA A 791 -65.26 -137.08 0.88
C ALA A 791 -65.61 -137.30 2.37
N ASN A 792 -66.22 -136.31 3.03
CA ASN A 792 -66.55 -136.37 4.46
C ASN A 792 -67.89 -137.06 4.78
N GLN A 793 -68.80 -137.25 3.80
CA GLN A 793 -70.10 -137.93 4.00
C GLN A 793 -70.11 -139.45 3.70
N VAL A 794 -69.00 -140.04 3.25
CA VAL A 794 -68.85 -141.51 3.13
C VAL A 794 -68.17 -142.11 4.40
N GLY A 795 -67.95 -141.28 5.44
CA GLY A 795 -67.37 -141.65 6.72
C GLY A 795 -68.36 -141.73 7.89
N GLU A 796 -69.68 -141.86 7.68
CA GLU A 796 -70.52 -142.47 8.72
C GLU A 796 -70.20 -143.97 8.78
N GLY A 797 -69.54 -144.40 9.86
CA GLY A 797 -69.51 -145.81 10.23
C GLY A 797 -68.12 -146.43 10.40
N ARG A 798 -67.47 -146.10 11.52
CA ARG A 798 -66.50 -146.90 12.30
C ARG A 798 -65.92 -145.91 13.31
N GLY A 799 -66.36 -145.95 14.56
CA GLY A 799 -65.94 -146.98 15.51
C GLY A 799 -64.91 -146.30 16.40
N ASP A 800 -65.26 -146.15 17.68
CA ASP A 800 -64.55 -145.46 18.75
C ASP A 800 -63.04 -145.24 18.58
N ALA A 801 -62.62 -144.03 18.96
CA ALA A 801 -61.26 -143.66 19.31
C ALA A 801 -60.22 -143.67 18.17
N TRP A 802 -59.43 -142.59 18.19
CA TRP A 802 -58.19 -142.31 17.44
C TRP A 802 -58.35 -141.78 16.02
#